data_AF-A0A4Y2RJL6-F1
#
_entry.id   AF-A0A4Y2RJL6-F1
#
_cell.length_a   1.000
_cell.length_b   1.000
_cell.length_c   1.000
_cell.angle_alpha   90.00
_cell.angle_beta   90.00
_cell.angle_gamma   90.00
#
_symmetry.space_group_name_H-M   'P 1'
#
loop_
_entity.id
_entity.type
_entity.pdbx_description
1 polymer ?
#
loop_
_entity_poly.entity_id
_entity_poly.type
_entity_poly.pdbx_seq_one_letter_code
_entity_poly.pdbx_strand_id
1 'polypeptide(L)'
;MLKNCSKADLKVVATELGLAFDKKATIVQLIDLIQKSNYYKKDIEFVEGLVNSTIEERKHLEEIALEKAKAEQGQMNLEQIKLERVKAELELARLRSESNSENKNENSGENDKKECIESLDSLIKSIRTLTVKLSNRPEGFSYFFSSLERAFISKNVPEKFKAEILLNLLGEKASNVITYIKDDELGDYSKVKAIVLREFEPTPQVSLENFRKTQRAEYFYELLKPGQISLHDTNLRLQNSVFGYIVSGSLLAKGEAEIHCGLITDNSELEKTLKEFWEIENIERESEISVTKEVEICEEHFLKNYSRTETGKFMVKMPFKEDPSCLGESRKKAEKCLNSLWNRLRRELKLCELYKIFMQEYLHMGHIEEVIEYEEPYVNYYIPHHCVFRPESNTTPLRVVYNASALTSSGKSLNCIQFNGGTIQDDLLSIMLRFRKHKFAFVADIKKMYRMILIDPNQRDLLRILFKEEVNDPIKVYKLCTVTYGTTSAPFLATRTVQQLSKDEGKDFPLASSVLLQDVYMDDVLTGEDNQIKAKDMQQQLISLFDRGGMELHKWSANNQSLLCDEMKESDYSFSKETKTLGILWKPQPDCFGFNLIIEQSEAYTKRAVLSQIARIFDPLDLLGPIITKAEIFLQKLWLLKLDWGDTLPLKENTECQSFLNSLKFVNLINVPRWILSEQSIRVELHGFADASELAYGAVIYVKSINSYGGSEVKLLISKSRVAPLKFVTIPRLELCAAVLLSKLMR
;
A
#
# COMPACT_ATOMS: atom_id res chain seq x y z
N MET A 1 49.84 -18.01 17.16
CA MET A 1 48.55 -17.37 16.91
C MET A 1 47.60 -17.37 18.12
N LEU A 2 47.09 -18.53 18.55
CA LEU A 2 46.08 -18.65 19.63
C LEU A 2 46.48 -18.06 21.01
N LYS A 3 47.78 -17.89 21.27
CA LYS A 3 48.30 -17.31 22.52
C LYS A 3 47.98 -15.81 22.69
N ASN A 4 47.65 -15.11 21.60
CA ASN A 4 47.35 -13.68 21.62
C ASN A 4 45.83 -13.40 21.60
N CYS A 5 45.00 -14.45 21.57
CA CYS A 5 43.55 -14.35 21.52
C CYS A 5 42.96 -14.16 22.92
N SER A 6 41.89 -13.37 23.02
CA SER A 6 41.19 -13.23 24.30
C SER A 6 40.47 -14.54 24.67
N LYS A 7 40.13 -14.70 25.95
CA LYS A 7 39.31 -15.84 26.40
C LYS A 7 37.97 -15.92 25.66
N ALA A 8 37.40 -14.79 25.25
CA ALA A 8 36.15 -14.74 24.51
C ALA A 8 36.35 -15.24 23.06
N ASP A 9 37.39 -14.75 22.39
CA ASP A 9 37.74 -15.16 21.02
C ASP A 9 37.96 -16.68 20.96
N LEU A 10 38.69 -17.24 21.93
CA LEU A 10 38.96 -18.67 22.01
C LEU A 10 37.70 -19.51 22.26
N LYS A 11 36.68 -18.96 22.94
CA LYS A 11 35.40 -19.64 23.12
C LYS A 11 34.57 -19.66 21.85
N VAL A 12 34.56 -18.55 21.10
CA VAL A 12 33.88 -18.46 19.81
C VAL A 12 34.53 -19.43 18.83
N VAL A 13 35.85 -19.37 18.69
CA VAL A 13 36.62 -20.29 17.84
C VAL A 13 36.40 -21.75 18.24
N ALA A 14 36.39 -22.09 19.54
CA ALA A 14 36.10 -23.46 19.98
C ALA A 14 34.65 -23.89 19.66
N THR A 15 33.69 -22.97 19.71
CA THR A 15 32.27 -23.25 19.39
C THR A 15 32.09 -23.49 17.88
N GLU A 16 32.70 -22.65 17.05
CA GLU A 16 32.69 -22.78 15.58
C GLU A 16 33.39 -24.06 15.11
N LEU A 17 34.42 -24.51 15.83
CA LEU A 17 35.07 -25.81 15.60
C LEU A 17 34.28 -27.01 16.18
N GLY A 18 33.08 -26.78 16.74
CA GLY A 18 32.22 -27.82 17.31
C GLY A 18 32.79 -28.48 18.56
N LEU A 19 33.70 -27.83 19.28
CA LEU A 19 34.38 -28.37 20.45
C LEU A 19 33.59 -28.04 21.72
N ALA A 20 33.27 -29.06 22.53
CA ALA A 20 32.64 -28.87 23.82
C ALA A 20 33.67 -28.41 24.87
N PHE A 21 33.35 -27.36 25.62
CA PHE A 21 34.20 -26.84 26.70
C PHE A 21 33.37 -26.34 27.88
N ASP A 22 33.95 -26.38 29.09
CA ASP A 22 33.34 -25.81 30.28
C ASP A 22 33.28 -24.28 30.18
N LYS A 23 32.15 -23.67 30.56
CA LYS A 23 32.00 -22.21 30.68
C LYS A 23 33.08 -21.56 31.55
N LYS A 24 33.64 -22.30 32.51
CA LYS A 24 34.75 -21.85 33.38
C LYS A 24 36.15 -22.15 32.86
N ALA A 25 36.31 -22.85 31.73
CA ALA A 25 37.60 -23.23 31.16
C ALA A 25 38.58 -22.05 31.07
N THR A 26 39.85 -22.27 31.41
CA THR A 26 40.90 -21.25 31.35
C THR A 26 41.37 -21.03 29.90
N ILE A 27 42.05 -19.90 29.63
CA ILE A 27 42.64 -19.62 28.32
C ILE A 27 43.56 -20.77 27.89
N VAL A 28 44.39 -21.27 28.82
CA VAL A 28 45.31 -22.37 28.56
C VAL A 28 44.56 -23.66 28.20
N GLN A 29 43.46 -23.97 28.88
CA GLN A 29 42.62 -25.13 28.58
C GLN A 29 41.93 -25.01 27.21
N LEU A 30 41.47 -23.82 26.83
CA LEU A 30 40.85 -23.57 25.52
C LEU A 30 41.87 -23.66 24.38
N ILE A 31 43.07 -23.09 24.58
CA ILE A 31 44.16 -23.21 23.59
C ILE A 31 44.55 -24.68 23.42
N ASP A 32 44.72 -25.42 24.51
CA ASP A 32 45.07 -26.85 24.46
C ASP A 32 43.97 -27.68 23.78
N LEU A 33 42.70 -27.38 24.06
CA LEU A 33 41.54 -28.01 23.41
C LEU A 33 41.54 -27.78 21.89
N ILE A 34 41.74 -26.52 21.45
CA ILE A 34 41.78 -26.16 20.04
C ILE A 34 43.00 -26.80 19.37
N GLN A 35 44.18 -26.78 20.01
CA GLN A 35 45.41 -27.37 19.46
C GLN A 35 45.35 -28.90 19.36
N LYS A 36 44.60 -29.56 20.24
CA LYS A 36 44.39 -31.01 20.19
C LYS A 36 43.31 -31.44 19.18
N SER A 37 42.50 -30.50 18.70
CA SER A 37 41.41 -30.78 17.74
C SER A 37 41.93 -31.34 16.41
N ASN A 38 41.09 -32.14 15.75
CA ASN A 38 41.42 -32.70 14.43
C ASN A 38 41.54 -31.61 13.36
N TYR A 39 40.81 -30.51 13.51
CA TYR A 39 40.86 -29.36 12.60
C TYR A 39 42.23 -28.69 12.65
N TYR A 40 42.73 -28.36 13.86
CA TYR A 40 44.03 -27.73 14.03
C TYR A 40 45.21 -28.62 13.56
N LYS A 41 45.10 -29.94 13.67
CA LYS A 41 46.15 -30.86 13.22
C LYS A 41 46.16 -31.11 11.71
N LYS A 42 45.01 -30.95 11.05
CA LYS A 42 44.86 -31.22 9.61
C LYS A 42 45.04 -29.98 8.76
N ASP A 43 44.53 -28.84 9.22
CA ASP A 43 44.49 -27.60 8.46
C ASP A 43 44.66 -26.41 9.41
N ILE A 44 45.93 -26.02 9.58
CA ILE A 44 46.28 -24.89 10.43
C ILE A 44 45.78 -23.59 9.81
N GLU A 45 45.92 -23.40 8.50
CA GLU A 45 45.54 -22.17 7.80
C GLU A 45 44.05 -21.85 7.93
N PHE A 46 43.19 -22.86 7.87
CA PHE A 46 41.76 -22.69 8.14
C PHE A 46 41.48 -22.16 9.56
N VAL A 47 42.13 -22.75 10.57
CA VAL A 47 41.98 -22.28 11.96
C VAL A 47 42.57 -20.88 12.13
N GLU A 48 43.64 -20.55 11.38
CA GLU A 48 44.19 -19.21 11.37
C GLU A 48 43.22 -18.19 10.74
N GLY A 49 42.58 -18.51 9.62
CA GLY A 49 41.55 -17.67 9.00
C GLY A 49 40.36 -17.40 9.93
N LEU A 50 39.89 -18.44 10.62
CA LEU A 50 38.78 -18.34 11.58
C LEU A 50 39.14 -17.43 12.78
N VAL A 51 40.36 -17.56 13.30
CA VAL A 51 40.86 -16.73 14.39
C VAL A 51 40.97 -15.26 13.97
N ASN A 52 41.47 -14.99 12.76
CA ASN A 52 41.60 -13.62 12.25
C ASN A 52 40.22 -12.96 12.05
N SER A 53 39.27 -13.67 11.43
CA SER A 53 37.89 -13.20 11.26
C SER A 53 37.22 -12.89 12.60
N THR A 54 37.37 -13.76 13.60
CA THR A 54 36.82 -13.53 14.95
C THR A 54 37.43 -12.28 15.62
N ILE A 55 38.74 -12.03 15.42
CA ILE A 55 39.42 -10.85 15.97
C ILE A 55 38.98 -9.57 15.26
N GLU A 56 38.79 -9.59 13.94
CA GLU A 56 38.31 -8.45 13.17
C GLU A 56 36.86 -8.08 13.54
N GLU A 57 35.98 -9.06 13.69
CA GLU A 57 34.61 -8.86 14.17
C GLU A 57 34.58 -8.20 15.56
N ARG A 58 35.43 -8.67 16.50
CA ARG A 58 35.52 -8.06 17.83
C ARG A 58 36.00 -6.61 17.75
N LYS A 59 37.01 -6.31 16.95
CA LYS A 59 37.50 -4.93 16.77
C LYS A 59 36.41 -4.01 16.21
N HIS A 60 35.64 -4.48 15.24
CA HIS A 60 34.53 -3.73 14.67
C HIS A 60 33.40 -3.50 15.68
N LEU A 61 33.08 -4.50 16.50
CA LEU A 61 32.11 -4.35 17.59
C LEU A 61 32.61 -3.41 18.71
N GLU A 62 33.91 -3.44 19.02
CA GLU A 62 34.55 -2.51 19.96
C GLU A 62 34.51 -1.07 19.41
N GLU A 63 34.64 -0.87 18.09
CA GLU A 63 34.53 0.43 17.44
C GLU A 63 33.09 0.97 17.49
N ILE A 64 32.09 0.14 17.20
CA ILE A 64 30.67 0.49 17.36
C ILE A 64 30.34 0.78 18.82
N ALA A 65 30.85 -0.02 19.75
CA ALA A 65 30.65 0.19 21.18
C ALA A 65 31.34 1.48 21.66
N LEU A 66 32.49 1.83 21.09
CA LEU A 66 33.19 3.08 21.37
C LEU A 66 32.42 4.29 20.83
N GLU A 67 31.84 4.21 19.63
CA GLU A 67 30.95 5.25 19.10
C GLU A 67 29.69 5.41 19.96
N LYS A 68 29.09 4.30 20.39
CA LYS A 68 27.93 4.32 21.27
C LYS A 68 28.26 4.87 22.66
N ALA A 69 29.40 4.50 23.22
CA ALA A 69 29.90 5.03 24.49
C ALA A 69 30.24 6.53 24.37
N LYS A 70 30.77 7.00 23.23
CA LYS A 70 30.96 8.44 22.97
C LYS A 70 29.62 9.19 22.91
N ALA A 71 28.60 8.60 22.30
CA ALA A 71 27.25 9.17 22.27
C ALA A 71 26.61 9.21 23.67
N GLU A 72 26.73 8.11 24.44
CA GLU A 72 26.25 8.01 25.82
C GLU A 72 27.03 8.93 26.77
N GLN A 73 28.35 9.09 26.60
CA GLN A 73 29.16 10.07 27.34
C GLN A 73 28.75 11.51 26.99
N GLY A 74 28.42 11.79 25.72
CA GLY A 74 27.84 13.07 25.31
C GLY A 74 26.51 13.35 25.99
N GLN A 75 25.68 12.31 26.15
CA GLN A 75 24.39 12.38 26.82
C GLN A 75 24.53 12.53 28.34
N MET A 76 25.47 11.80 28.96
CA MET A 76 25.84 11.91 30.37
C MET A 76 26.45 13.28 30.69
N ASN A 77 27.31 13.84 29.83
CA ASN A 77 27.82 15.20 29.99
C ASN A 77 26.68 16.22 29.91
N LEU A 78 25.72 16.03 29.01
CA LEU A 78 24.53 16.88 28.91
C LEU A 78 23.65 16.77 30.17
N GLU A 79 23.50 15.57 30.73
CA GLU A 79 22.77 15.35 31.98
C GLU A 79 23.52 15.86 33.21
N GLN A 80 24.86 15.78 33.23
CA GLN A 80 25.69 16.32 34.30
C GLN A 80 25.66 17.85 34.30
N ILE A 81 25.67 18.48 33.11
CA ILE A 81 25.43 19.92 32.96
C ILE A 81 24.02 20.29 33.46
N LYS A 82 23.00 19.49 33.14
CA LYS A 82 21.64 19.70 33.67
C LYS A 82 21.59 19.53 35.18
N LEU A 83 22.27 18.53 35.74
CA LEU A 83 22.32 18.25 37.17
C LEU A 83 23.08 19.34 37.94
N GLU A 84 24.18 19.86 37.41
CA GLU A 84 24.89 21.02 37.97
C GLU A 84 24.01 22.27 37.95
N ARG A 85 23.23 22.47 36.89
CA ARG A 85 22.26 23.57 36.79
C ARG A 85 21.16 23.44 37.86
N VAL A 86 20.64 22.23 38.05
CA VAL A 86 19.66 21.93 39.09
C VAL A 86 20.26 22.06 40.49
N LYS A 87 21.52 21.63 40.72
CA LYS A 87 22.23 21.83 41.99
C LYS A 87 22.45 23.31 42.31
N ALA A 88 22.84 24.12 41.31
CA ALA A 88 22.97 25.56 41.47
C ALA A 88 21.62 26.23 41.77
N GLU A 89 20.53 25.75 41.16
CA GLU A 89 19.17 26.19 41.45
C GLU A 89 18.71 25.77 42.87
N LEU A 90 19.10 24.59 43.34
CA LEU A 90 18.84 24.09 44.70
C LEU A 90 19.65 24.83 45.76
N GLU A 91 20.89 25.22 45.45
CA GLU A 91 21.75 26.05 46.32
C GLU A 91 21.23 27.49 46.39
N LEU A 92 20.76 28.05 45.26
CA LEU A 92 20.02 29.31 45.22
C LEU A 92 18.69 29.23 45.98
N ALA A 93 18.00 28.09 45.95
CA ALA A 93 16.78 27.87 46.71
C ALA A 93 17.06 27.70 48.22
N ARG A 94 18.17 27.06 48.61
CA ARG A 94 18.63 26.98 50.01
C ARG A 94 19.00 28.36 50.56
N LEU A 95 19.80 29.14 49.82
CA LEU A 95 20.13 30.51 50.18
C LEU A 95 18.89 31.40 50.28
N ARG A 96 17.88 31.19 49.41
CA ARG A 96 16.56 31.84 49.50
C ARG A 96 15.73 31.36 50.69
N SER A 97 15.88 30.11 51.12
CA SER A 97 15.19 29.57 52.30
C SER A 97 15.81 30.05 53.61
N GLU A 98 17.15 30.15 53.67
CA GLU A 98 17.89 30.70 54.82
C GLU A 98 17.65 32.21 54.98
N SER A 99 17.58 32.96 53.86
CA SER A 99 17.18 34.37 53.88
C SER A 99 15.68 34.60 54.16
N ASN A 100 14.83 33.58 53.96
CA ASN A 100 13.40 33.63 54.31
C ASN A 100 13.11 33.17 55.76
N SER A 101 14.05 32.51 56.46
CA SER A 101 13.88 32.16 57.88
C SER A 101 14.29 33.28 58.86
N GLU A 102 15.10 34.26 58.42
CA GLU A 102 15.59 35.31 59.34
C GLU A 102 14.81 36.62 59.33
N ASN A 103 13.81 36.83 58.46
CA ASN A 103 13.09 38.11 58.41
C ASN A 103 11.57 38.00 58.61
N LYS A 104 11.18 37.43 59.75
CA LYS A 104 10.07 37.94 60.57
C LYS A 104 10.65 38.50 61.87
N ASN A 105 11.19 39.71 61.82
CA ASN A 105 11.00 40.75 62.84
C ASN A 105 11.88 41.97 62.54
N GLU A 106 11.30 43.12 62.86
CA GLU A 106 11.96 44.38 63.19
C GLU A 106 12.47 45.28 62.03
N ASN A 107 11.63 46.31 61.83
CA ASN A 107 11.96 47.73 61.78
C ASN A 107 13.44 48.16 61.81
N SER A 108 13.64 49.19 60.99
CA SER A 108 14.54 50.34 61.12
C SER A 108 15.91 50.25 60.45
N GLY A 109 16.20 51.31 59.69
CA GLY A 109 17.55 51.85 59.58
C GLY A 109 18.37 51.45 58.36
N GLU A 110 18.53 52.45 57.49
CA GLU A 110 19.76 52.75 56.72
C GLU A 110 20.08 51.97 55.42
N ASN A 111 20.04 52.76 54.34
CA ASN A 111 21.06 52.89 53.29
C ASN A 111 21.93 51.67 52.99
N ASP A 112 21.80 51.10 51.79
CA ASP A 112 22.77 51.42 50.73
C ASP A 112 22.39 50.81 49.37
N LYS A 113 22.85 51.50 48.33
CA LYS A 113 22.61 51.31 46.89
C LYS A 113 22.71 49.85 46.41
N LYS A 114 21.71 49.37 45.64
CA LYS A 114 21.90 48.42 44.52
C LYS A 114 20.68 48.34 43.59
N GLU A 115 20.98 48.09 42.32
CA GLU A 115 20.12 48.11 41.12
C GLU A 115 18.77 47.37 41.26
N CYS A 116 17.66 48.06 40.99
CA CYS A 116 16.29 47.52 41.10
C CYS A 116 15.92 46.58 39.93
N ILE A 117 15.67 45.31 40.26
CA ILE A 117 14.96 44.33 39.42
C ILE A 117 13.47 44.72 39.40
N GLU A 118 12.86 44.97 38.24
CA GLU A 118 11.41 45.20 38.12
C GLU A 118 10.65 44.01 38.74
N SER A 119 9.70 44.26 39.64
CA SER A 119 8.90 43.20 40.26
C SER A 119 8.06 42.45 39.23
N LEU A 120 7.73 41.18 39.49
CA LEU A 120 6.95 40.34 38.56
C LEU A 120 5.60 40.98 38.19
N ASP A 121 4.91 41.61 39.15
CA ASP A 121 3.65 42.33 38.88
C ASP A 121 3.83 43.57 38.00
N SER A 122 4.96 44.27 38.17
CA SER A 122 5.37 45.37 37.29
C SER A 122 5.59 44.86 35.87
N LEU A 123 6.30 43.73 35.74
CA LEU A 123 6.56 43.06 34.46
C LEU A 123 5.27 42.55 33.80
N ILE A 124 4.37 41.89 34.55
CA ILE A 124 3.07 41.43 34.03
C ILE A 124 2.27 42.62 33.49
N LYS A 125 2.19 43.72 34.25
CA LYS A 125 1.44 44.91 33.84
C LYS A 125 2.04 45.57 32.61
N SER A 126 3.36 45.69 32.56
CA SER A 126 4.14 46.26 31.46
C SER A 126 4.05 45.42 30.18
N ILE A 127 4.21 44.09 30.29
CA ILE A 127 4.06 43.15 29.17
C ILE A 127 2.61 43.11 28.68
N ARG A 128 1.63 43.15 29.57
CA ARG A 128 0.20 43.20 29.20
C ARG A 128 -0.14 44.45 28.38
N THR A 129 0.50 45.58 28.64
CA THR A 129 0.34 46.80 27.83
C THR A 129 1.07 46.75 26.48
N LEU A 130 2.16 45.99 26.38
CA LEU A 130 2.98 45.86 25.16
C LEU A 130 2.57 44.69 24.26
N THR A 131 1.75 43.78 24.77
CA THR A 131 1.28 42.60 24.06
C THR A 131 -0.14 42.84 23.54
N VAL A 132 -0.40 42.47 22.29
CA VAL A 132 -1.76 42.47 21.73
C VAL A 132 -2.69 41.63 22.61
N LYS A 133 -3.95 42.04 22.80
CA LYS A 133 -4.91 41.27 23.59
C LYS A 133 -5.13 39.88 22.97
N LEU A 134 -5.22 38.85 23.81
CA LEU A 134 -5.49 37.49 23.36
C LEU A 134 -6.85 37.43 22.67
N SER A 135 -6.87 36.92 21.44
CA SER A 135 -8.10 36.76 20.66
C SER A 135 -8.97 35.65 21.23
N ASN A 136 -10.29 35.82 21.13
CA ASN A 136 -11.24 34.73 21.38
C ASN A 136 -11.27 33.71 20.24
N ARG A 137 -10.72 34.06 19.06
CA ARG A 137 -10.63 33.21 17.89
C ARG A 137 -9.21 32.59 17.75
N PRO A 138 -9.09 31.29 17.40
CA PRO A 138 -7.82 30.56 17.28
C PRO A 138 -6.76 31.25 16.41
N GLU A 139 -7.20 31.91 15.34
CA GLU A 139 -6.35 32.51 14.30
C GLU A 139 -5.49 33.67 14.83
N GLY A 140 -5.89 34.31 15.93
CA GLY A 140 -5.14 35.41 16.56
C GLY A 140 -4.02 34.98 17.50
N PHE A 141 -3.86 33.68 17.76
CA PHE A 141 -2.87 33.18 18.73
C PHE A 141 -1.42 33.35 18.23
N SER A 142 -1.18 33.19 16.92
CA SER A 142 0.15 33.38 16.32
C SER A 142 0.64 34.82 16.47
N TYR A 143 -0.24 35.80 16.22
CA TYR A 143 0.05 37.23 16.42
C TYR A 143 0.21 37.60 17.90
N PHE A 144 -0.60 37.01 18.78
CA PHE A 144 -0.45 37.16 20.23
C PHE A 144 0.93 36.70 20.70
N PHE A 145 1.35 35.48 20.34
CA PHE A 145 2.66 34.94 20.75
C PHE A 145 3.81 35.74 20.14
N SER A 146 3.72 36.12 18.86
CA SER A 146 4.73 36.95 18.20
C SER A 146 4.87 38.34 18.83
N SER A 147 3.77 38.91 19.34
CA SER A 147 3.78 40.18 20.08
C SER A 147 4.32 39.99 21.50
N LEU A 148 3.96 38.90 22.17
CA LEU A 148 4.38 38.58 23.53
C LEU A 148 5.88 38.34 23.60
N GLU A 149 6.43 37.56 22.67
CA GLU A 149 7.87 37.27 22.60
C GLU A 149 8.67 38.54 22.28
N ARG A 150 8.15 39.43 21.44
CA ARG A 150 8.74 40.76 21.23
C ARG A 150 8.70 41.62 22.49
N ALA A 151 7.61 41.61 23.23
CA ALA A 151 7.51 42.32 24.51
C ALA A 151 8.50 41.73 25.55
N PHE A 152 8.66 40.42 25.59
CA PHE A 152 9.64 39.74 26.45
C PHE A 152 11.08 40.14 26.13
N ILE A 153 11.44 40.21 24.85
CA ILE A 153 12.76 40.68 24.42
C ILE A 153 12.93 42.16 24.77
N SER A 154 11.95 43.01 24.47
CA SER A 154 12.03 44.45 24.70
C SER A 154 12.15 44.84 26.18
N LYS A 155 11.63 44.02 27.09
CA LYS A 155 11.68 44.24 28.55
C LYS A 155 12.70 43.35 29.25
N ASN A 156 13.54 42.62 28.51
CA ASN A 156 14.52 41.67 29.05
C ASN A 156 13.91 40.75 30.12
N VAL A 157 12.73 40.18 29.82
CA VAL A 157 12.00 39.34 30.77
C VAL A 157 12.79 38.05 31.04
N PRO A 158 13.17 37.77 32.30
CA PRO A 158 13.88 36.54 32.65
C PRO A 158 13.06 35.30 32.31
N GLU A 159 13.71 34.26 31.80
CA GLU A 159 13.04 33.04 31.29
C GLU A 159 12.10 32.40 32.30
N LYS A 160 12.51 32.39 33.58
CA LYS A 160 11.75 31.87 34.71
C LYS A 160 10.38 32.52 34.93
N PHE A 161 10.16 33.73 34.41
CA PHE A 161 8.90 34.46 34.58
C PHE A 161 8.00 34.39 33.35
N LYS A 162 8.50 33.93 32.19
CA LYS A 162 7.76 33.98 30.93
C LYS A 162 6.55 33.05 30.91
N ALA A 163 6.68 31.85 31.49
CA ALA A 163 5.57 30.89 31.59
C ALA A 163 4.44 31.43 32.49
N GLU A 164 4.80 32.01 33.63
CA GLU A 164 3.86 32.59 34.58
C GLU A 164 3.16 33.83 34.02
N ILE A 165 3.90 34.71 33.33
CA ILE A 165 3.31 35.85 32.62
C ILE A 165 2.36 35.38 31.51
N LEU A 166 2.72 34.34 30.75
CA LEU A 166 1.84 33.76 29.73
C LEU A 166 0.54 33.23 30.34
N LEU A 167 0.61 32.41 31.39
CA LEU A 167 -0.57 31.87 32.07
C LEU A 167 -1.46 32.99 32.63
N ASN A 168 -0.86 34.04 33.18
CA ASN A 168 -1.58 35.21 33.68
C ASN A 168 -2.28 36.00 32.55
N LEU A 169 -1.67 36.08 31.37
CA LEU A 169 -2.26 36.73 30.19
C LEU A 169 -3.36 35.90 29.51
N LEU A 170 -3.34 34.57 29.67
CA LEU A 170 -4.39 33.67 29.19
C LEU A 170 -5.71 33.80 29.97
N GLY A 171 -5.65 34.30 31.22
CA GLY A 171 -6.83 34.55 32.05
C GLY A 171 -7.64 33.27 32.31
N GLU A 172 -8.97 33.32 32.10
CA GLU A 172 -9.87 32.18 32.32
C GLU A 172 -9.54 30.95 31.46
N LYS A 173 -8.89 31.13 30.29
CA LYS A 173 -8.45 30.03 29.43
C LYS A 173 -7.29 29.24 30.03
N ALA A 174 -6.54 29.82 30.98
CA ALA A 174 -5.42 29.14 31.62
C ALA A 174 -5.88 27.90 32.41
N SER A 175 -7.07 27.93 33.01
CA SER A 175 -7.60 26.82 33.80
C SER A 175 -7.75 25.52 32.99
N ASN A 176 -8.09 25.63 31.69
CA ASN A 176 -8.19 24.47 30.80
C ASN A 176 -6.83 23.95 30.34
N VAL A 177 -5.78 24.78 30.34
CA VAL A 177 -4.42 24.38 29.92
C VAL A 177 -3.66 23.79 31.09
N ILE A 178 -3.81 24.37 32.28
CA ILE A 178 -3.13 23.95 33.52
C ILE A 178 -3.47 22.48 33.85
N THR A 179 -4.67 22.00 33.55
CA THR A 179 -5.04 20.59 33.72
C THR A 179 -4.21 19.60 32.89
N TYR A 180 -3.59 20.06 31.81
CA TYR A 180 -2.76 19.25 30.91
C TYR A 180 -1.25 19.46 31.08
N ILE A 181 -0.83 20.40 31.94
CA ILE A 181 0.57 20.69 32.23
C ILE A 181 0.99 19.92 33.49
N LYS A 182 2.09 19.16 33.42
CA LYS A 182 2.66 18.50 34.61
C LYS A 182 3.45 19.53 35.44
N ASP A 183 3.50 19.36 36.76
CA ASP A 183 4.10 20.34 37.70
C ASP A 183 5.57 20.67 37.39
N ASP A 184 6.32 19.75 36.77
CA ASP A 184 7.70 19.94 36.33
C ASP A 184 7.84 20.76 35.01
N GLU A 185 6.74 21.04 34.32
CA GLU A 185 6.69 21.75 33.04
C GLU A 185 6.14 23.19 33.16
N LEU A 186 5.58 23.56 34.32
CA LEU A 186 4.92 24.86 34.57
C LEU A 186 5.88 26.07 34.47
N GLY A 187 7.20 25.84 34.65
CA GLY A 187 8.25 26.86 34.55
C GLY A 187 8.87 27.02 33.16
N ASP A 188 8.56 26.14 32.20
CA ASP A 188 9.15 26.15 30.86
C ASP A 188 8.17 26.79 29.86
N TYR A 189 8.47 28.02 29.46
CA TYR A 189 7.68 28.78 28.50
C TYR A 189 7.45 28.03 27.18
N SER A 190 8.45 27.29 26.68
CA SER A 190 8.35 26.62 25.38
C SER A 190 7.39 25.44 25.43
N LYS A 191 7.40 24.70 26.54
CA LYS A 191 6.46 23.59 26.77
C LYS A 191 5.05 24.09 27.01
N VAL A 192 4.87 25.09 27.86
CA VAL A 192 3.55 25.70 28.13
C VAL A 192 2.97 26.28 26.84
N LYS A 193 3.78 26.98 26.03
CA LYS A 193 3.37 27.47 24.69
C LYS A 193 2.92 26.34 23.77
N ALA A 194 3.66 25.23 23.71
CA ALA A 194 3.29 24.10 22.86
C ALA A 194 1.95 23.45 23.27
N ILE A 195 1.67 23.36 24.57
CA ILE A 195 0.40 22.83 25.07
C ILE A 195 -0.76 23.79 24.76
N VAL A 196 -0.55 25.10 24.92
CA VAL A 196 -1.55 26.13 24.57
C VAL A 196 -1.86 26.09 23.06
N LEU A 197 -0.83 25.95 22.21
CA LEU A 197 -1.03 25.81 20.76
C LEU A 197 -1.75 24.51 20.42
N ARG A 198 -1.39 23.38 21.03
CA ARG A 198 -2.10 22.10 20.80
C ARG A 198 -3.59 22.17 21.16
N GLU A 199 -3.93 22.87 22.24
CA GLU A 199 -5.31 22.92 22.74
C GLU A 199 -6.19 23.92 21.98
N PHE A 200 -5.61 25.03 21.50
CA PHE A 200 -6.38 26.13 20.93
C PHE A 200 -6.07 26.45 19.46
N GLU A 201 -5.05 25.87 18.83
CA GLU A 201 -4.77 26.04 17.40
C GLU A 201 -5.71 25.13 16.58
N PRO A 202 -6.33 25.63 15.50
CA PRO A 202 -7.33 24.87 14.78
C PRO A 202 -6.68 23.71 14.02
N THR A 203 -7.21 22.50 14.17
CA THR A 203 -6.73 21.33 13.41
C THR A 203 -6.81 21.60 11.90
N PRO A 204 -6.03 20.89 11.05
CA PRO A 204 -6.05 21.11 9.60
C PRO A 204 -7.44 21.04 8.97
N GLN A 205 -8.32 20.19 9.50
CA GLN A 205 -9.73 20.09 9.08
C GLN A 205 -10.57 21.29 9.52
N VAL A 206 -10.38 21.80 10.74
CA VAL A 206 -11.06 23.01 11.23
C VAL A 206 -10.56 24.24 10.48
N SER A 207 -9.26 24.32 10.17
CA SER A 207 -8.66 25.37 9.34
C SER A 207 -9.23 25.37 7.92
N LEU A 208 -9.42 24.19 7.32
CA LEU A 208 -10.07 24.04 6.01
C LEU A 208 -11.55 24.40 6.04
N GLU A 209 -12.27 24.07 7.11
CA GLU A 209 -13.66 24.51 7.31
C GLU A 209 -13.76 26.02 7.53
N ASN A 210 -12.87 26.61 8.34
CA ASN A 210 -12.83 28.05 8.58
C ASN A 210 -12.54 28.79 7.27
N PHE A 211 -11.58 28.31 6.46
CA PHE A 211 -11.29 28.82 5.13
C PHE A 211 -12.49 28.74 4.17
N ARG A 212 -13.27 27.65 4.24
CA ARG A 212 -14.51 27.50 3.46
C ARG A 212 -15.64 28.40 3.97
N LYS A 213 -15.62 28.77 5.26
CA LYS A 213 -16.64 29.60 5.94
C LYS A 213 -16.33 31.11 5.88
N THR A 214 -15.09 31.54 5.65
CA THR A 214 -14.72 32.96 5.58
C THR A 214 -15.20 33.61 4.27
N GLN A 215 -16.39 34.20 4.31
CA GLN A 215 -16.82 35.20 3.33
C GLN A 215 -16.22 36.59 3.69
N ARG A 216 -15.48 37.16 2.74
CA ARG A 216 -14.96 38.55 2.64
C ARG A 216 -13.57 38.88 3.20
N ALA A 217 -12.94 39.83 2.49
CA ALA A 217 -11.56 40.30 2.41
C ALA A 217 -10.77 40.66 3.70
N GLU A 218 -11.30 40.45 4.91
CA GLU A 218 -10.70 41.00 6.14
C GLU A 218 -9.34 40.38 6.52
N TYR A 219 -9.11 39.10 6.22
CA TYR A 219 -7.86 38.40 6.54
C TYR A 219 -6.91 38.25 5.35
N PHE A 220 -7.28 38.76 4.17
CA PHE A 220 -6.49 38.55 2.96
C PHE A 220 -5.06 39.08 3.09
N TYR A 221 -4.89 40.26 3.69
CA TYR A 221 -3.58 40.88 3.87
C TYR A 221 -2.74 40.26 4.99
N GLU A 222 -3.38 39.63 5.98
CA GLU A 222 -2.70 38.92 7.07
C GLU A 222 -2.07 37.60 6.58
N LEU A 223 -2.63 37.01 5.52
CA LEU A 223 -2.11 35.80 4.91
C LEU A 223 -0.86 36.05 4.04
N LEU A 224 -0.61 37.28 3.62
CA LEU A 224 0.52 37.62 2.76
C LEU A 224 1.80 37.82 3.59
N LYS A 225 2.89 37.19 3.17
CA LYS A 225 4.24 37.38 3.74
C LYS A 225 5.06 38.30 2.83
N PRO A 226 6.09 38.99 3.36
CA PRO A 226 7.05 39.72 2.53
C PRO A 226 7.72 38.81 1.49
N GLY A 227 7.91 39.34 0.28
CA GLY A 227 8.53 38.62 -0.84
C GLY A 227 7.58 38.49 -2.02
N GLN A 228 7.96 39.09 -3.15
CA GLN A 228 7.25 38.98 -4.41
C GLN A 228 8.27 38.63 -5.51
N ILE A 229 7.97 37.60 -6.29
CA ILE A 229 8.77 37.21 -7.45
C ILE A 229 7.97 37.58 -8.69
N SER A 230 8.53 38.44 -9.53
CA SER A 230 7.99 38.69 -10.86
C SER A 230 8.53 37.63 -11.79
N LEU A 231 7.64 36.88 -12.46
CA LEU A 231 8.06 35.97 -13.51
C LEU A 231 8.32 36.80 -14.78
N HIS A 232 9.53 36.71 -15.33
CA HIS A 232 9.89 37.41 -16.57
C HIS A 232 8.93 37.01 -17.72
N ASP A 233 8.57 37.97 -18.58
CA ASP A 233 7.67 37.82 -19.73
C ASP A 233 6.20 37.43 -19.44
N THR A 234 5.72 37.59 -18.19
CA THR A 234 4.29 37.46 -17.86
C THR A 234 3.83 38.58 -16.92
N ASN A 235 2.51 38.86 -16.88
CA ASN A 235 1.93 39.70 -15.82
C ASN A 235 1.72 38.91 -14.51
N LEU A 236 2.31 37.71 -14.38
CA LEU A 236 2.19 36.87 -13.20
C LEU A 236 3.23 37.27 -12.15
N ARG A 237 2.73 37.36 -10.92
CA ARG A 237 3.48 37.67 -9.71
C ARG A 237 3.22 36.60 -8.69
N LEU A 238 4.29 36.01 -8.18
CA LEU A 238 4.24 35.09 -7.04
C LEU A 238 4.37 35.91 -5.77
N GLN A 239 3.30 35.95 -4.98
CA GLN A 239 3.25 36.60 -3.68
C GLN A 239 3.50 35.56 -2.59
N ASN A 240 4.51 35.75 -1.76
CA ASN A 240 4.75 34.85 -0.63
C ASN A 240 3.58 34.93 0.37
N SER A 241 3.22 33.81 0.98
CA SER A 241 2.11 33.71 1.94
C SER A 241 2.39 32.67 3.03
N VAL A 242 1.53 32.59 4.04
CA VAL A 242 1.62 31.57 5.09
C VAL A 242 1.49 30.13 4.55
N PHE A 243 0.89 29.94 3.38
CA PHE A 243 0.63 28.64 2.75
C PHE A 243 1.56 28.32 1.57
N GLY A 244 2.62 29.12 1.36
CA GLY A 244 3.49 29.06 0.17
C GLY A 244 3.25 30.22 -0.79
N TYR A 245 3.82 30.18 -2.00
CA TYR A 245 3.66 31.26 -2.98
C TYR A 245 2.28 31.24 -3.65
N ILE A 246 1.56 32.35 -3.55
CA ILE A 246 0.29 32.61 -4.24
C ILE A 246 0.59 33.23 -5.60
N VAL A 247 0.09 32.62 -6.67
CA VAL A 247 0.21 33.18 -8.03
C VAL A 247 -0.92 34.19 -8.26
N SER A 248 -0.57 35.40 -8.68
CA SER A 248 -1.51 36.48 -8.98
C SER A 248 -1.12 37.19 -10.26
N GLY A 249 -2.09 37.51 -11.12
CA GLY A 249 -1.81 38.18 -12.39
C GLY A 249 -2.63 37.61 -13.54
N SER A 250 -2.57 38.28 -14.69
CA SER A 250 -3.27 37.85 -15.91
C SER A 250 -2.30 37.15 -16.84
N LEU A 251 -2.59 35.91 -17.24
CA LEU A 251 -1.91 35.34 -18.40
C LEU A 251 -2.38 36.08 -19.65
N LEU A 252 -1.45 36.67 -20.40
CA LEU A 252 -1.68 37.07 -21.79
C LEU A 252 -1.70 35.81 -22.69
N ALA A 253 -2.56 34.86 -22.37
CA ALA A 253 -2.74 33.63 -23.16
C ALA A 253 -4.16 33.61 -23.73
N LYS A 254 -4.27 33.74 -25.05
CA LYS A 254 -5.49 33.46 -25.83
C LYS A 254 -5.72 31.94 -26.01
N GLY A 255 -5.45 31.14 -24.98
CA GLY A 255 -5.55 29.67 -25.02
C GLY A 255 -6.51 29.13 -23.98
N GLU A 256 -7.15 28.00 -24.27
CA GLU A 256 -8.12 27.31 -23.42
C GLU A 256 -7.61 27.15 -21.98
N ALA A 257 -8.45 27.51 -21.00
CA ALA A 257 -8.10 27.42 -19.58
C ALA A 257 -8.04 25.96 -19.12
N GLU A 258 -6.84 25.40 -18.98
CA GLU A 258 -6.64 24.14 -18.27
C GLU A 258 -6.84 24.36 -16.76
N ILE A 259 -7.94 23.81 -16.24
CA ILE A 259 -8.21 23.78 -14.80
C ILE A 259 -7.46 22.59 -14.21
N HIS A 260 -6.36 22.84 -13.50
CA HIS A 260 -5.72 21.81 -12.68
C HIS A 260 -6.42 21.69 -11.33
N CYS A 261 -6.94 20.49 -11.02
CA CYS A 261 -7.44 20.12 -9.71
C CYS A 261 -6.38 19.26 -9.01
N GLY A 262 -5.84 19.74 -7.90
CA GLY A 262 -4.92 18.97 -7.05
C GLY A 262 -5.68 18.17 -6.00
N LEU A 263 -5.45 16.87 -5.95
CA LEU A 263 -5.87 15.99 -4.85
C LEU A 263 -4.74 15.98 -3.81
N ILE A 264 -5.05 16.34 -2.56
CA ILE A 264 -4.14 16.13 -1.43
C ILE A 264 -4.54 14.80 -0.80
N THR A 265 -3.77 13.75 -1.09
CA THR A 265 -3.87 12.46 -0.39
C THR A 265 -2.90 12.41 0.78
N ASP A 266 -3.32 11.79 1.87
CA ASP A 266 -2.44 11.42 2.97
C ASP A 266 -1.49 10.30 2.52
N ASN A 267 -0.20 10.40 2.83
CA ASN A 267 0.80 9.39 2.47
C ASN A 267 0.59 8.07 3.24
N SER A 268 -0.21 8.08 4.32
CA SER A 268 -0.53 6.88 5.12
C SER A 268 -1.19 5.76 4.30
N GLU A 269 -1.99 6.10 3.29
CA GLU A 269 -2.63 5.14 2.39
C GLU A 269 -1.61 4.43 1.48
N LEU A 270 -0.58 5.15 1.03
CA LEU A 270 0.50 4.57 0.22
C LEU A 270 1.37 3.63 1.05
N GLU A 271 1.68 3.98 2.30
CA GLU A 271 2.44 3.11 3.21
C GLU A 271 1.68 1.82 3.54
N LYS A 272 0.37 1.95 3.79
CA LYS A 272 -0.52 0.79 3.98
C LYS A 272 -0.56 -0.09 2.73
N THR A 273 -0.75 0.50 1.56
CA THR A 273 -0.74 -0.23 0.27
C THR A 273 0.60 -0.92 0.03
N LEU A 274 1.72 -0.28 0.38
CA LEU A 274 3.03 -0.86 0.27
C LEU A 274 3.19 -2.06 1.20
N LYS A 275 2.73 -1.96 2.46
CA LYS A 275 2.74 -3.09 3.41
C LYS A 275 1.94 -4.26 2.88
N GLU A 276 0.74 -4.01 2.37
CA GLU A 276 -0.13 -5.02 1.74
C GLU A 276 0.54 -5.64 0.51
N PHE A 277 1.21 -4.84 -0.33
CA PHE A 277 1.96 -5.33 -1.49
C PHE A 277 3.03 -6.37 -1.09
N TRP A 278 3.83 -6.09 -0.04
CA TRP A 278 4.82 -7.03 0.48
C TRP A 278 4.19 -8.24 1.18
N GLU A 279 3.02 -8.06 1.80
CA GLU A 279 2.28 -9.15 2.44
C GLU A 279 1.69 -10.13 1.42
N ILE A 280 1.22 -9.66 0.26
CA ILE A 280 0.72 -10.51 -0.85
C ILE A 280 1.78 -11.49 -1.34
N GLU A 281 3.05 -11.12 -1.27
CA GLU A 281 4.12 -12.02 -1.66
C GLU A 281 4.34 -13.15 -0.65
N ASN A 282 3.81 -13.07 0.58
CA ASN A 282 4.03 -14.08 1.61
C ASN A 282 3.31 -15.37 1.27
N ILE A 283 4.05 -16.48 1.27
CA ILE A 283 3.53 -17.84 1.09
C ILE A 283 2.82 -18.35 2.36
N GLU A 284 2.36 -17.46 3.23
CA GLU A 284 1.66 -17.85 4.45
C GLU A 284 0.16 -17.94 4.14
N ARG A 285 -0.45 -19.08 4.45
CA ARG A 285 -1.91 -19.15 4.55
C ARG A 285 -2.30 -18.25 5.73
N GLU A 286 -2.97 -17.14 5.45
CA GLU A 286 -3.47 -16.24 6.49
C GLU A 286 -4.23 -17.04 7.57
N SER A 287 -4.16 -16.58 8.81
CA SER A 287 -4.82 -17.19 9.95
C SER A 287 -6.31 -17.44 9.67
N GLU A 288 -6.65 -18.71 9.42
CA GLU A 288 -7.92 -19.20 8.86
C GLU A 288 -9.17 -18.87 9.71
N ILE A 289 -9.01 -18.39 10.96
CA ILE A 289 -10.08 -18.47 11.97
C ILE A 289 -11.20 -17.41 11.79
N SER A 290 -10.88 -16.19 11.32
CA SER A 290 -11.91 -15.15 11.11
C SER A 290 -12.50 -15.17 9.70
N VAL A 291 -11.69 -15.54 8.70
CA VAL A 291 -12.10 -15.60 7.28
C VAL A 291 -13.07 -16.77 7.05
N THR A 292 -12.88 -17.89 7.74
CA THR A 292 -13.75 -19.08 7.60
C THR A 292 -15.21 -18.83 7.98
N LYS A 293 -15.49 -18.10 9.07
CA LYS A 293 -16.88 -17.84 9.49
C LYS A 293 -17.67 -16.99 8.50
N GLU A 294 -17.05 -15.95 7.93
CA GLU A 294 -17.70 -15.12 6.90
C GLU A 294 -17.95 -15.92 5.61
N VAL A 295 -16.99 -16.77 5.23
CA VAL A 295 -17.13 -17.70 4.09
C VAL A 295 -18.28 -18.69 4.33
N GLU A 296 -18.36 -19.30 5.52
CA GLU A 296 -19.44 -20.23 5.88
C GLU A 296 -20.82 -19.57 5.82
N ILE A 297 -20.97 -18.36 6.37
CA ILE A 297 -22.22 -17.59 6.32
C ILE A 297 -22.61 -17.31 4.87
N CYS A 298 -21.65 -16.91 4.02
CA CYS A 298 -21.93 -16.62 2.62
C CYS A 298 -22.26 -17.88 1.82
N GLU A 299 -21.63 -19.01 2.12
CA GLU A 299 -21.93 -20.30 1.49
C GLU A 299 -23.35 -20.76 1.84
N GLU A 300 -23.72 -20.72 3.12
CA GLU A 300 -25.09 -21.02 3.54
C GLU A 300 -26.11 -20.08 2.91
N HIS A 301 -25.79 -18.78 2.87
CA HIS A 301 -26.64 -17.79 2.25
C HIS A 301 -26.83 -18.07 0.76
N PHE A 302 -25.75 -18.36 0.03
CA PHE A 302 -25.80 -18.69 -1.39
C PHE A 302 -26.70 -19.91 -1.62
N LEU A 303 -26.44 -21.03 -0.94
CA LEU A 303 -27.19 -22.28 -1.08
C LEU A 303 -28.70 -22.12 -0.80
N LYS A 304 -29.06 -21.25 0.15
CA LYS A 304 -30.47 -20.96 0.48
C LYS A 304 -31.17 -20.02 -0.51
N ASN A 305 -30.42 -19.23 -1.29
CA ASN A 305 -30.97 -18.09 -2.04
C ASN A 305 -30.60 -18.05 -3.54
N TYR A 306 -29.94 -19.08 -4.09
CA TYR A 306 -29.74 -19.18 -5.53
C TYR A 306 -30.91 -19.91 -6.21
N SER A 307 -31.19 -19.55 -7.45
CA SER A 307 -32.15 -20.24 -8.31
C SER A 307 -31.71 -20.17 -9.79
N ARG A 308 -32.43 -20.89 -10.65
CA ARG A 308 -32.16 -20.98 -12.09
C ARG A 308 -33.39 -20.49 -12.86
N THR A 309 -33.18 -19.68 -13.89
CA THR A 309 -34.24 -19.31 -14.83
C THR A 309 -34.53 -20.46 -15.79
N GLU A 310 -35.65 -20.39 -16.52
CA GLU A 310 -35.98 -21.34 -17.60
C GLU A 310 -34.89 -21.41 -18.69
N THR A 311 -34.16 -20.32 -18.87
CA THR A 311 -33.02 -20.21 -19.80
C THR A 311 -31.70 -20.70 -19.23
N GLY A 312 -31.67 -21.24 -18.01
CA GLY A 312 -30.47 -21.75 -17.35
C GLY A 312 -29.58 -20.68 -16.69
N LYS A 313 -29.98 -19.40 -16.68
CA LYS A 313 -29.21 -18.37 -15.98
C LYS A 313 -29.38 -18.47 -14.47
N PHE A 314 -28.32 -18.18 -13.74
CA PHE A 314 -28.40 -18.10 -12.29
C PHE A 314 -29.01 -16.78 -11.83
N MET A 315 -29.80 -16.87 -10.77
CA MET A 315 -30.30 -15.72 -10.01
C MET A 315 -29.89 -15.87 -8.55
N VAL A 316 -29.26 -14.84 -7.99
CA VAL A 316 -28.67 -14.87 -6.64
C VAL A 316 -29.06 -13.64 -5.83
N LYS A 317 -28.85 -13.72 -4.51
CA LYS A 317 -29.00 -12.60 -3.58
C LYS A 317 -27.65 -12.14 -3.04
N MET A 318 -27.50 -10.84 -2.83
CA MET A 318 -26.38 -10.24 -2.10
C MET A 318 -26.47 -10.60 -0.61
N PRO A 319 -25.37 -11.12 0.00
CA PRO A 319 -25.31 -11.39 1.43
C PRO A 319 -25.04 -10.11 2.23
N PHE A 320 -25.92 -9.79 3.19
CA PHE A 320 -25.82 -8.58 4.01
C PHE A 320 -25.43 -8.88 5.47
N LYS A 321 -24.50 -8.08 6.01
CA LYS A 321 -24.11 -7.99 7.43
C LYS A 321 -25.16 -7.28 8.27
N GLU A 322 -25.82 -6.30 7.67
CA GLU A 322 -26.81 -5.44 8.30
C GLU A 322 -28.05 -5.31 7.43
N ASP A 323 -29.19 -5.00 8.04
CA ASP A 323 -30.42 -4.77 7.28
C ASP A 323 -30.26 -3.54 6.37
N PRO A 324 -30.55 -3.62 5.06
CA PRO A 324 -30.39 -2.50 4.14
C PRO A 324 -31.21 -1.25 4.49
N SER A 325 -32.23 -1.34 5.36
CA SER A 325 -32.95 -0.18 5.92
C SER A 325 -32.06 0.78 6.71
N CYS A 326 -30.84 0.37 7.08
CA CYS A 326 -29.83 1.24 7.70
C CYS A 326 -29.22 2.27 6.73
N LEU A 327 -29.39 2.11 5.42
CA LEU A 327 -28.88 3.03 4.41
C LEU A 327 -29.67 4.34 4.41
N GLY A 328 -28.95 5.45 4.19
CA GLY A 328 -29.55 6.77 4.06
C GLY A 328 -29.78 7.20 2.61
N GLU A 329 -30.08 8.48 2.43
CA GLU A 329 -30.27 9.08 1.11
C GLU A 329 -28.94 9.08 0.31
N SER A 330 -29.02 8.69 -0.96
CA SER A 330 -27.86 8.54 -1.88
C SER A 330 -28.07 9.17 -3.26
N ARG A 331 -29.31 9.47 -3.64
CA ARG A 331 -29.72 9.98 -4.94
C ARG A 331 -29.04 11.30 -5.29
N LYS A 332 -29.00 12.27 -4.38
CA LYS A 332 -28.37 13.58 -4.61
C LYS A 332 -26.89 13.46 -4.98
N LYS A 333 -26.20 12.48 -4.39
CA LYS A 333 -24.78 12.23 -4.68
C LYS A 333 -24.59 11.58 -6.04
N ALA A 334 -25.43 10.60 -6.38
CA ALA A 334 -25.45 10.01 -7.71
C ALA A 334 -25.76 11.05 -8.79
N GLU A 335 -26.70 11.97 -8.54
CA GLU A 335 -27.06 13.04 -9.48
C GLU A 335 -25.91 14.02 -9.72
N LYS A 336 -25.22 14.45 -8.66
CA LYS A 336 -24.00 15.27 -8.78
C LYS A 336 -22.93 14.57 -9.62
N CYS A 337 -22.74 13.27 -9.40
CA CYS A 337 -21.78 12.47 -10.16
C CYS A 337 -22.18 12.37 -11.64
N LEU A 338 -23.46 12.11 -11.94
CA LEU A 338 -23.98 12.08 -13.30
C LEU A 338 -23.82 13.42 -14.02
N ASN A 339 -24.10 14.53 -13.34
CA ASN A 339 -23.92 15.87 -13.90
C ASN A 339 -22.44 16.18 -14.19
N SER A 340 -21.54 15.78 -13.30
CA SER A 340 -20.09 15.88 -13.52
C SER A 340 -19.64 15.03 -14.71
N LEU A 341 -20.12 13.80 -14.81
CA LEU A 341 -19.88 12.91 -15.96
C LEU A 341 -20.32 13.59 -17.26
N TRP A 342 -21.54 14.13 -17.31
CA TRP A 342 -22.06 14.80 -18.51
C TRP A 342 -21.29 16.06 -18.89
N ASN A 343 -20.79 16.83 -17.92
CA ASN A 343 -19.92 17.97 -18.21
C ASN A 343 -18.62 17.54 -18.90
N ARG A 344 -18.10 16.35 -18.57
CA ARG A 344 -16.95 15.76 -19.24
C ARG A 344 -17.32 15.21 -20.62
N LEU A 345 -18.41 14.45 -20.75
CA LEU A 345 -18.87 13.88 -22.02
C LEU A 345 -19.13 14.98 -23.08
N ARG A 346 -19.62 16.17 -22.67
CA ARG A 346 -19.77 17.32 -23.60
C ARG A 346 -18.45 17.82 -24.19
N ARG A 347 -17.34 17.69 -23.46
CA ARG A 347 -16.02 18.12 -23.91
C ARG A 347 -15.34 17.04 -24.76
N GLU A 348 -15.69 15.77 -24.54
CA GLU A 348 -15.07 14.61 -25.17
C GLU A 348 -16.10 13.83 -26.02
N LEU A 349 -16.32 14.24 -27.28
CA LEU A 349 -17.35 13.65 -28.15
C LEU A 349 -17.22 12.13 -28.33
N LYS A 350 -15.99 11.63 -28.54
CA LYS A 350 -15.72 10.19 -28.67
C LYS A 350 -16.08 9.42 -27.39
N LEU A 351 -15.83 10.00 -26.23
CA LEU A 351 -16.18 9.40 -24.94
C LEU A 351 -17.70 9.35 -24.76
N CYS A 352 -18.41 10.40 -25.20
CA CYS A 352 -19.86 10.48 -25.20
C CYS A 352 -20.50 9.36 -26.04
N GLU A 353 -20.05 9.18 -27.28
CA GLU A 353 -20.54 8.12 -28.16
C GLU A 353 -20.35 6.72 -27.55
N LEU A 354 -19.13 6.44 -27.07
CA LEU A 354 -18.83 5.14 -26.44
C LEU A 354 -19.68 4.89 -25.18
N TYR A 355 -19.94 5.93 -24.38
CA TYR A 355 -20.78 5.82 -23.20
C TYR A 355 -22.23 5.52 -23.55
N LYS A 356 -22.78 6.17 -24.58
CA LYS A 356 -24.13 5.89 -25.08
C LYS A 356 -24.25 4.45 -25.60
N ILE A 357 -23.30 4.01 -26.41
CA ILE A 357 -23.24 2.63 -26.92
C ILE A 357 -23.24 1.62 -25.76
N PHE A 358 -22.43 1.88 -24.73
CA PHE A 358 -22.37 1.01 -23.55
C PHE A 358 -23.72 0.93 -22.82
N MET A 359 -24.38 2.06 -22.58
CA MET A 359 -25.66 2.09 -21.86
C MET A 359 -26.79 1.45 -22.68
N GLN A 360 -26.80 1.66 -24.00
CA GLN A 360 -27.74 1.01 -24.92
C GLN A 360 -27.53 -0.51 -24.97
N GLU A 361 -26.27 -0.99 -24.95
CA GLU A 361 -25.98 -2.42 -24.83
C GLU A 361 -26.54 -3.01 -23.53
N TYR A 362 -26.40 -2.30 -22.41
CA TYR A 362 -26.96 -2.72 -21.11
C TYR A 362 -28.48 -2.85 -21.15
N LEU A 363 -29.18 -1.90 -21.78
CA LEU A 363 -30.64 -1.95 -21.99
C LEU A 363 -31.03 -3.13 -22.89
N HIS A 364 -30.38 -3.26 -24.05
CA HIS A 364 -30.73 -4.28 -25.04
C HIS A 364 -30.52 -5.71 -24.52
N MET A 365 -29.49 -5.91 -23.68
CA MET A 365 -29.23 -7.20 -23.03
C MET A 365 -30.13 -7.46 -21.81
N GLY A 366 -30.99 -6.52 -21.41
CA GLY A 366 -31.85 -6.65 -20.22
C GLY A 366 -31.07 -6.61 -18.90
N HIS A 367 -29.88 -6.02 -18.88
CA HIS A 367 -29.06 -5.90 -17.67
C HIS A 367 -29.46 -4.70 -16.79
N ILE A 368 -30.22 -3.76 -17.34
CA ILE A 368 -30.88 -2.68 -16.62
C ILE A 368 -32.34 -2.60 -17.03
N GLU A 369 -33.18 -2.21 -16.07
CA GLU A 369 -34.61 -1.98 -16.26
C GLU A 369 -34.98 -0.55 -15.84
N GLU A 370 -35.80 0.14 -16.64
CA GLU A 370 -36.28 1.49 -16.29
C GLU A 370 -37.30 1.40 -15.15
N VAL A 371 -37.17 2.27 -14.15
CA VAL A 371 -38.12 2.37 -13.04
C VAL A 371 -39.26 3.30 -13.44
N ILE A 372 -40.46 2.73 -13.52
CA ILE A 372 -41.71 3.45 -13.89
C ILE A 372 -42.53 3.80 -12.63
N GLU A 373 -42.13 3.30 -11.47
CA GLU A 373 -42.80 3.54 -10.18
C GLU A 373 -42.78 5.04 -9.82
N TYR A 374 -43.96 5.57 -9.43
CA TYR A 374 -44.11 6.97 -9.00
C TYR A 374 -43.58 7.22 -7.58
N GLU A 375 -43.69 6.22 -6.70
CA GLU A 375 -43.21 6.30 -5.32
C GLU A 375 -41.89 5.54 -5.16
N GLU A 376 -40.94 6.19 -4.49
CA GLU A 376 -39.64 5.61 -4.24
C GLU A 376 -39.72 4.63 -3.05
N PRO A 377 -39.22 3.38 -3.18
CA PRO A 377 -39.26 2.41 -2.10
C PRO A 377 -38.53 2.91 -0.85
N TYR A 378 -39.01 2.51 0.33
CA TYR A 378 -38.36 2.87 1.59
C TYR A 378 -36.89 2.45 1.66
N VAL A 379 -36.58 1.25 1.14
CA VAL A 379 -35.22 0.73 1.06
C VAL A 379 -34.74 0.83 -0.38
N ASN A 380 -33.85 1.78 -0.64
CA ASN A 380 -33.23 1.96 -1.95
C ASN A 380 -31.80 2.51 -1.82
N TYR A 381 -30.99 2.30 -2.87
CA TYR A 381 -29.65 2.87 -2.94
C TYR A 381 -29.30 3.23 -4.38
N TYR A 382 -28.87 4.48 -4.58
CA TYR A 382 -28.41 5.02 -5.86
C TYR A 382 -26.89 4.93 -5.94
N ILE A 383 -26.39 4.04 -6.81
CA ILE A 383 -24.97 3.88 -7.05
C ILE A 383 -24.48 4.98 -8.00
N PRO A 384 -23.57 5.87 -7.58
CA PRO A 384 -22.92 6.80 -8.49
C PRO A 384 -22.02 6.02 -9.46
N HIS A 385 -21.98 6.42 -10.72
CA HIS A 385 -21.11 5.81 -11.71
C HIS A 385 -20.39 6.84 -12.58
N HIS A 386 -19.25 6.41 -13.12
CA HIS A 386 -18.45 7.20 -14.06
C HIS A 386 -17.84 6.28 -15.11
N CYS A 387 -17.33 6.84 -16.21
CA CYS A 387 -16.68 6.06 -17.25
C CYS A 387 -15.15 6.20 -17.21
N VAL A 388 -14.47 5.08 -17.50
CA VAL A 388 -13.02 4.98 -17.64
C VAL A 388 -12.72 4.55 -19.07
N PHE A 389 -11.88 5.34 -19.75
CA PHE A 389 -11.45 5.08 -21.12
C PHE A 389 -10.12 4.30 -21.09
N ARG A 390 -10.08 3.19 -21.84
CA ARG A 390 -8.92 2.30 -21.97
C ARG A 390 -8.62 2.12 -23.46
N PRO A 391 -7.81 3.00 -24.08
CA PRO A 391 -7.55 2.97 -25.52
C PRO A 391 -6.85 1.69 -25.99
N GLU A 392 -6.09 1.03 -25.12
CA GLU A 392 -5.38 -0.22 -25.41
C GLU A 392 -6.30 -1.46 -25.50
N SER A 393 -7.56 -1.33 -25.07
CA SER A 393 -8.53 -2.42 -25.09
C SER A 393 -9.23 -2.48 -26.45
N ASN A 394 -8.86 -3.46 -27.28
CA ASN A 394 -9.42 -3.63 -28.62
C ASN A 394 -10.94 -3.93 -28.63
N THR A 395 -11.47 -4.57 -27.58
CA THR A 395 -12.88 -5.03 -27.55
C THR A 395 -13.79 -4.15 -26.69
N THR A 396 -13.27 -3.52 -25.62
CA THR A 396 -14.07 -2.64 -24.75
C THR A 396 -13.25 -1.39 -24.39
N PRO A 397 -13.20 -0.38 -25.27
CA PRO A 397 -12.43 0.84 -25.04
C PRO A 397 -13.00 1.70 -23.90
N LEU A 398 -14.25 1.47 -23.50
CA LEU A 398 -14.90 2.14 -22.37
C LEU A 398 -15.41 1.13 -21.34
N ARG A 399 -15.24 1.43 -20.05
CA ARG A 399 -15.89 0.72 -18.94
C ARG A 399 -16.62 1.73 -18.05
N VAL A 400 -17.85 1.44 -17.68
CA VAL A 400 -18.56 2.21 -16.63
C VAL A 400 -18.22 1.58 -15.28
N VAL A 401 -17.83 2.38 -14.30
CA VAL A 401 -17.46 1.96 -12.94
C VAL A 401 -18.55 2.40 -11.98
N TYR A 402 -19.09 1.45 -11.23
CA TYR A 402 -20.13 1.66 -10.22
C TYR A 402 -19.50 1.78 -8.83
N ASN A 403 -19.73 2.91 -8.16
CA ASN A 403 -19.14 3.18 -6.85
C ASN A 403 -20.11 2.84 -5.71
N ALA A 404 -20.22 1.56 -5.37
CA ALA A 404 -21.05 1.09 -4.26
C ALA A 404 -20.44 1.39 -2.86
N SER A 405 -19.23 1.96 -2.81
CA SER A 405 -18.59 2.47 -1.59
C SER A 405 -18.99 3.93 -1.29
N ALA A 406 -19.83 4.55 -2.12
CA ALA A 406 -20.28 5.91 -1.89
C ALA A 406 -21.13 5.99 -0.60
N LEU A 407 -20.65 6.74 0.38
CA LEU A 407 -21.40 6.98 1.62
C LEU A 407 -22.73 7.68 1.33
N THR A 408 -23.78 7.20 2.00
CA THR A 408 -25.12 7.82 2.09
C THR A 408 -25.17 8.89 3.17
N SER A 409 -26.32 9.55 3.34
CA SER A 409 -26.55 10.49 4.45
C SER A 409 -26.41 9.87 5.86
N SER A 410 -26.49 8.54 5.98
CA SER A 410 -26.26 7.81 7.25
C SER A 410 -24.78 7.60 7.58
N GLY A 411 -23.87 7.90 6.65
CA GLY A 411 -22.46 7.55 6.77
C GLY A 411 -22.12 6.09 6.41
N LYS A 412 -23.11 5.27 6.03
CA LYS A 412 -22.89 3.90 5.51
C LYS A 412 -22.95 3.85 3.98
N SER A 413 -22.27 2.86 3.39
CA SER A 413 -22.36 2.54 1.95
C SER A 413 -22.90 1.13 1.75
N LEU A 414 -23.35 0.83 0.52
CA LEU A 414 -23.80 -0.51 0.15
C LEU A 414 -22.70 -1.56 0.38
N ASN A 415 -21.45 -1.21 0.09
CA ASN A 415 -20.32 -2.11 0.29
C ASN A 415 -20.02 -2.40 1.76
N CYS A 416 -20.22 -1.43 2.65
CA CYS A 416 -19.96 -1.61 4.09
C CYS A 416 -20.92 -2.61 4.74
N ILE A 417 -22.14 -2.73 4.23
CA ILE A 417 -23.18 -3.60 4.79
C ILE A 417 -23.19 -5.00 4.16
N GLN A 418 -22.32 -5.30 3.20
CA GLN A 418 -22.23 -6.60 2.55
C GLN A 418 -21.15 -7.48 3.17
N PHE A 419 -21.38 -8.79 3.19
CA PHE A 419 -20.30 -9.75 3.35
C PHE A 419 -19.49 -9.85 2.05
N ASN A 420 -18.18 -10.03 2.17
CA ASN A 420 -17.29 -10.28 1.03
C ASN A 420 -17.45 -11.72 0.52
N GLY A 421 -17.67 -12.66 1.45
CA GLY A 421 -17.74 -14.10 1.15
C GLY A 421 -16.37 -14.76 0.93
N GLY A 422 -15.29 -13.97 0.92
CA GLY A 422 -13.92 -14.46 0.84
C GLY A 422 -13.54 -15.03 -0.53
N THR A 423 -12.30 -15.52 -0.62
CA THR A 423 -11.77 -16.14 -1.84
C THR A 423 -12.01 -17.64 -1.79
N ILE A 424 -12.86 -18.15 -2.69
CA ILE A 424 -13.21 -19.57 -2.81
C ILE A 424 -12.54 -20.29 -3.99
N GLN A 425 -11.92 -19.52 -4.88
CA GLN A 425 -11.10 -20.04 -5.97
C GLN A 425 -9.70 -20.35 -5.44
N ASP A 426 -9.03 -21.29 -6.10
CA ASP A 426 -7.60 -21.51 -5.89
C ASP A 426 -6.83 -20.21 -6.13
N ASP A 427 -5.72 -20.06 -5.40
CA ASP A 427 -4.87 -18.90 -5.56
C ASP A 427 -4.24 -18.86 -6.96
N LEU A 428 -3.90 -17.64 -7.38
CA LEU A 428 -3.32 -17.37 -8.69
C LEU A 428 -2.08 -18.24 -8.98
N LEU A 429 -1.22 -18.43 -7.97
CA LEU A 429 0.01 -19.19 -8.13
C LEU A 429 -0.28 -20.66 -8.47
N SER A 430 -1.22 -21.28 -7.76
CA SER A 430 -1.66 -22.66 -7.99
C SER A 430 -2.20 -22.86 -9.42
N ILE A 431 -3.05 -21.96 -9.90
CA ILE A 431 -3.63 -22.01 -11.25
C ILE A 431 -2.51 -21.91 -12.30
N MET A 432 -1.56 -21.00 -12.10
CA MET A 432 -0.44 -20.82 -13.02
C MET A 432 0.51 -22.03 -13.07
N LEU A 433 0.76 -22.68 -11.92
CA LEU A 433 1.57 -23.90 -11.87
C LEU A 433 0.88 -25.06 -12.61
N ARG A 434 -0.44 -25.24 -12.44
CA ARG A 434 -1.21 -26.22 -13.22
C ARG A 434 -1.19 -25.91 -14.71
N PHE A 435 -1.38 -24.65 -15.08
CA PHE A 435 -1.31 -24.23 -16.48
C PHE A 435 0.03 -24.57 -17.13
N ARG A 436 1.15 -24.60 -16.38
CA ARG A 436 2.47 -25.01 -16.89
C ARG A 436 2.62 -26.51 -17.13
N LYS A 437 1.77 -27.36 -16.55
CA LYS A 437 1.90 -28.82 -16.58
C LYS A 437 1.62 -29.44 -17.95
N HIS A 438 0.59 -28.95 -18.62
CA HIS A 438 0.00 -29.63 -19.77
C HIS A 438 0.73 -29.36 -21.08
N LYS A 439 0.88 -30.37 -21.96
CA LYS A 439 1.48 -30.18 -23.28
C LYS A 439 0.62 -29.30 -24.19
N PHE A 440 -0.67 -29.59 -24.28
CA PHE A 440 -1.65 -28.85 -25.09
C PHE A 440 -2.43 -27.94 -24.16
N ALA A 441 -2.32 -26.63 -24.34
CA ALA A 441 -2.88 -25.64 -23.45
C ALA A 441 -3.70 -24.62 -24.23
N PHE A 442 -4.77 -24.14 -23.60
CA PHE A 442 -5.58 -23.06 -24.12
C PHE A 442 -6.09 -22.17 -22.99
N VAL A 443 -6.43 -20.94 -23.36
CA VAL A 443 -7.05 -19.95 -22.50
C VAL A 443 -8.33 -19.43 -23.14
N ALA A 444 -9.28 -19.01 -22.32
CA ALA A 444 -10.52 -18.37 -22.73
C ALA A 444 -11.00 -17.39 -21.65
N ASP A 445 -11.93 -16.52 -22.01
CA ASP A 445 -12.54 -15.52 -21.11
C ASP A 445 -14.07 -15.78 -21.04
N ILE A 446 -14.66 -15.66 -19.85
CA ILE A 446 -16.10 -15.72 -19.64
C ILE A 446 -16.68 -14.34 -19.96
N LYS A 447 -17.29 -14.25 -21.14
CA LYS A 447 -17.78 -12.99 -21.70
C LYS A 447 -18.75 -12.31 -20.75
N LYS A 448 -18.32 -11.17 -20.20
CA LYS A 448 -19.13 -10.34 -19.30
C LYS A 448 -19.64 -11.14 -18.08
N MET A 449 -18.82 -12.03 -17.52
CA MET A 449 -19.13 -12.97 -16.42
C MET A 449 -20.17 -12.45 -15.41
N TYR A 450 -19.89 -11.33 -14.73
CA TYR A 450 -20.78 -10.74 -13.72
C TYR A 450 -22.20 -10.42 -14.27
N ARG A 451 -22.29 -9.93 -15.51
CA ARG A 451 -23.54 -9.54 -16.16
C ARG A 451 -24.38 -10.76 -16.58
N MET A 452 -23.83 -11.96 -16.56
CA MET A 452 -24.58 -13.19 -16.87
C MET A 452 -25.33 -13.76 -15.65
N ILE A 453 -25.10 -13.19 -14.46
CA ILE A 453 -25.69 -13.64 -13.21
C ILE A 453 -26.70 -12.60 -12.75
N LEU A 454 -27.95 -13.01 -12.60
CA LEU A 454 -29.05 -12.13 -12.22
C LEU A 454 -29.07 -11.87 -10.72
N ILE A 455 -29.49 -10.67 -10.34
CA ILE A 455 -29.85 -10.33 -8.97
C ILE A 455 -31.35 -10.53 -8.79
N ASP A 456 -31.71 -11.15 -7.68
CA ASP A 456 -33.10 -11.32 -7.25
C ASP A 456 -33.86 -9.98 -7.29
N PRO A 457 -35.06 -9.91 -7.90
CA PRO A 457 -35.85 -8.69 -8.03
C PRO A 457 -36.00 -7.90 -6.73
N ASN A 458 -36.10 -8.57 -5.57
CA ASN A 458 -36.33 -7.93 -4.28
C ASN A 458 -35.13 -7.10 -3.77
N GLN A 459 -33.95 -7.25 -4.39
CA GLN A 459 -32.74 -6.51 -4.01
C GLN A 459 -32.29 -5.50 -5.07
N ARG A 460 -32.94 -5.45 -6.24
CA ARG A 460 -32.53 -4.56 -7.35
C ARG A 460 -32.68 -3.07 -7.02
N ASP A 461 -33.55 -2.73 -6.07
CA ASP A 461 -33.69 -1.36 -5.58
C ASP A 461 -32.46 -0.84 -4.82
N LEU A 462 -31.57 -1.73 -4.39
CA LEU A 462 -30.26 -1.37 -3.85
C LEU A 462 -29.21 -1.10 -4.94
N LEU A 463 -29.55 -1.37 -6.20
CA LEU A 463 -28.68 -1.21 -7.36
C LEU A 463 -29.24 -0.19 -8.36
N ARG A 464 -29.87 0.88 -7.86
CA ARG A 464 -30.41 1.95 -8.71
C ARG A 464 -29.29 2.82 -9.27
N ILE A 465 -29.46 3.28 -10.51
CA ILE A 465 -28.57 4.23 -11.16
C ILE A 465 -29.38 5.35 -11.83
N LEU A 466 -28.74 6.50 -12.02
CA LEU A 466 -29.32 7.64 -12.73
C LEU A 466 -28.71 7.74 -14.12
N PHE A 467 -29.54 7.80 -15.15
CA PHE A 467 -29.06 7.93 -16.52
C PHE A 467 -29.94 8.91 -17.31
N LYS A 468 -29.32 9.61 -18.25
CA LYS A 468 -29.98 10.42 -19.26
C LYS A 468 -29.28 10.16 -20.58
N GLU A 469 -30.03 10.13 -21.67
CA GLU A 469 -29.51 9.81 -23.00
C GLU A 469 -28.83 11.02 -23.62
N GLU A 470 -29.42 12.20 -23.46
CA GLU A 470 -28.81 13.48 -23.80
C GLU A 470 -28.63 14.41 -22.60
N VAL A 471 -27.84 15.46 -22.83
CA VAL A 471 -27.58 16.53 -21.86
C VAL A 471 -28.84 17.14 -21.27
N ASN A 472 -29.82 17.42 -22.14
CA ASN A 472 -31.05 18.13 -21.83
C ASN A 472 -32.22 17.19 -21.50
N ASP A 473 -32.00 15.88 -21.61
CA ASP A 473 -33.03 14.90 -21.30
C ASP A 473 -33.29 14.84 -19.80
N PRO A 474 -34.53 14.51 -19.41
CA PRO A 474 -34.84 14.26 -18.01
C PRO A 474 -33.99 13.09 -17.48
N ILE A 475 -33.57 13.21 -16.23
CA ILE A 475 -32.88 12.12 -15.55
C ILE A 475 -33.89 10.99 -15.31
N LYS A 476 -33.60 9.83 -15.86
CA LYS A 476 -34.33 8.59 -15.66
C LYS A 476 -33.64 7.71 -14.62
N VAL A 477 -34.42 6.87 -13.97
CA VAL A 477 -33.96 5.92 -12.95
C VAL A 477 -33.98 4.52 -13.56
N TYR A 478 -32.90 3.77 -13.34
CA TYR A 478 -32.81 2.37 -13.75
C TYR A 478 -32.38 1.50 -12.57
N LYS A 479 -32.80 0.24 -12.53
CA LYS A 479 -32.26 -0.78 -11.62
C LYS A 479 -31.29 -1.68 -12.39
N LEU A 480 -30.14 -2.01 -11.82
CA LEU A 480 -29.27 -3.05 -12.36
C LEU A 480 -29.83 -4.43 -12.01
N CYS A 481 -29.97 -5.28 -13.02
CA CYS A 481 -30.60 -6.60 -12.89
C CYS A 481 -29.60 -7.73 -12.63
N THR A 482 -28.30 -7.43 -12.64
CA THR A 482 -27.22 -8.42 -12.64
C THR A 482 -26.19 -8.12 -11.55
N VAL A 483 -25.38 -9.13 -11.19
CA VAL A 483 -24.28 -8.95 -10.25
C VAL A 483 -23.39 -7.84 -10.78
N THR A 484 -23.26 -6.78 -9.98
CA THR A 484 -22.60 -5.55 -10.41
C THR A 484 -21.19 -5.50 -9.84
N TYR A 485 -20.19 -5.50 -10.71
CA TYR A 485 -18.80 -5.31 -10.31
C TYR A 485 -18.64 -3.96 -9.59
N GLY A 486 -17.79 -3.93 -8.55
CA GLY A 486 -17.67 -2.80 -7.63
C GLY A 486 -18.53 -2.94 -6.36
N THR A 487 -19.40 -3.96 -6.28
CA THR A 487 -20.02 -4.38 -5.02
C THR A 487 -19.14 -5.38 -4.26
N THR A 488 -19.15 -5.33 -2.92
CA THR A 488 -18.29 -6.16 -2.06
C THR A 488 -18.45 -7.67 -2.30
N SER A 489 -19.68 -8.15 -2.46
CA SER A 489 -19.97 -9.59 -2.62
C SER A 489 -19.85 -10.11 -4.06
N ALA A 490 -19.69 -9.23 -5.06
CA ALA A 490 -19.72 -9.63 -6.47
C ALA A 490 -18.69 -10.71 -6.84
N PRO A 491 -17.41 -10.64 -6.41
CA PRO A 491 -16.42 -11.69 -6.68
C PRO A 491 -16.87 -13.07 -6.20
N PHE A 492 -17.27 -13.15 -4.93
CA PHE A 492 -17.75 -14.40 -4.33
C PHE A 492 -18.96 -14.95 -5.09
N LEU A 493 -19.97 -14.11 -5.34
CA LEU A 493 -21.17 -14.54 -6.05
C LEU A 493 -20.86 -15.05 -7.46
N ALA A 494 -19.96 -14.40 -8.18
CA ALA A 494 -19.58 -14.77 -9.53
C ALA A 494 -18.84 -16.12 -9.56
N THR A 495 -17.76 -16.24 -8.79
CA THR A 495 -16.97 -17.48 -8.71
C THR A 495 -17.81 -18.64 -8.17
N ARG A 496 -18.65 -18.40 -7.15
CA ARG A 496 -19.46 -19.46 -6.55
C ARG A 496 -20.53 -19.97 -7.49
N THR A 497 -21.05 -19.09 -8.35
CA THR A 497 -21.99 -19.44 -9.42
C THR A 497 -21.34 -20.36 -10.46
N VAL A 498 -20.09 -20.07 -10.86
CA VAL A 498 -19.33 -20.96 -11.77
C VAL A 498 -19.09 -22.32 -11.11
N GLN A 499 -18.70 -22.35 -9.83
CA GLN A 499 -18.59 -23.62 -9.09
C GLN A 499 -19.94 -24.35 -8.96
N GLN A 500 -21.04 -23.62 -8.79
CA GLN A 500 -22.39 -24.21 -8.71
C GLN A 500 -22.79 -24.84 -10.04
N LEU A 501 -22.47 -24.20 -11.17
CA LEU A 501 -22.70 -24.78 -12.50
C LEU A 501 -22.03 -26.14 -12.67
N SER A 502 -20.81 -26.29 -12.18
CA SER A 502 -20.10 -27.58 -12.14
C SER A 502 -20.81 -28.61 -11.25
N LYS A 503 -21.36 -28.20 -10.11
CA LYS A 503 -22.11 -29.10 -9.22
C LYS A 503 -23.45 -29.57 -9.81
N ASP A 504 -24.14 -28.66 -10.50
CA ASP A 504 -25.48 -28.92 -11.05
C ASP A 504 -25.42 -29.76 -12.33
N GLU A 505 -24.53 -29.39 -13.26
CA GLU A 505 -24.51 -29.92 -14.64
C GLU A 505 -23.23 -30.73 -14.94
N GLY A 506 -22.21 -30.68 -14.08
CA GLY A 506 -20.88 -31.21 -14.37
C GLY A 506 -20.79 -32.73 -14.51
N LYS A 507 -21.81 -33.49 -14.09
CA LYS A 507 -21.86 -34.95 -14.28
C LYS A 507 -21.83 -35.34 -15.75
N ASP A 508 -22.45 -34.53 -16.62
CA ASP A 508 -22.49 -34.76 -18.06
C ASP A 508 -21.22 -34.25 -18.77
N PHE A 509 -20.42 -33.43 -18.08
CA PHE A 509 -19.25 -32.75 -18.62
C PHE A 509 -18.04 -32.88 -17.67
N PRO A 510 -17.52 -34.09 -17.41
CA PRO A 510 -16.55 -34.34 -16.36
C PRO A 510 -15.20 -33.61 -16.55
N LEU A 511 -14.76 -33.40 -17.80
CA LEU A 511 -13.52 -32.65 -18.07
C LEU A 511 -13.71 -31.17 -17.74
N ALA A 512 -14.78 -30.57 -18.23
CA ALA A 512 -15.10 -29.17 -17.94
C ALA A 512 -15.40 -28.93 -16.46
N SER A 513 -16.08 -29.86 -15.80
CA SER A 513 -16.38 -29.79 -14.37
C SER A 513 -15.12 -29.62 -13.54
N SER A 514 -14.05 -30.37 -13.88
CA SER A 514 -12.75 -30.25 -13.19
C SER A 514 -12.10 -28.88 -13.40
N VAL A 515 -12.19 -28.35 -14.62
CA VAL A 515 -11.68 -27.01 -14.98
C VAL A 515 -12.41 -25.92 -14.21
N LEU A 516 -13.75 -25.93 -14.13
CA LEU A 516 -14.53 -24.92 -13.40
C LEU A 516 -14.21 -24.88 -11.90
N LEU A 517 -13.70 -25.97 -11.34
CA LEU A 517 -13.36 -26.06 -9.91
C LEU A 517 -11.91 -25.69 -9.63
N GLN A 518 -11.00 -25.81 -10.61
CA GLN A 518 -9.55 -25.71 -10.39
C GLN A 518 -8.87 -24.67 -11.27
N ASP A 519 -9.30 -24.44 -12.50
CA ASP A 519 -8.53 -23.73 -13.52
C ASP A 519 -9.23 -22.46 -14.02
N VAL A 520 -10.24 -21.98 -13.29
CA VAL A 520 -10.91 -20.70 -13.52
C VAL A 520 -10.49 -19.71 -12.45
N TYR A 521 -10.00 -18.55 -12.89
CA TYR A 521 -9.72 -17.40 -12.03
C TYR A 521 -10.58 -16.23 -12.50
N MET A 522 -11.61 -15.89 -11.73
CA MET A 522 -12.62 -14.90 -12.15
C MET A 522 -13.19 -15.24 -13.54
N ASP A 523 -13.00 -14.35 -14.52
CA ASP A 523 -13.42 -14.51 -15.91
C ASP A 523 -12.40 -15.27 -16.78
N ASP A 524 -11.16 -15.48 -16.32
CA ASP A 524 -10.13 -16.17 -17.10
C ASP A 524 -10.16 -17.69 -16.85
N VAL A 525 -10.11 -18.47 -17.93
CA VAL A 525 -9.95 -19.94 -17.93
C VAL A 525 -8.56 -20.28 -18.47
N LEU A 526 -7.75 -21.02 -17.70
CA LEU A 526 -6.39 -21.41 -18.10
C LEU A 526 -6.17 -22.89 -17.84
N THR A 527 -6.26 -23.71 -18.88
CA THR A 527 -6.20 -25.16 -18.69
C THR A 527 -5.54 -25.87 -19.88
N GLY A 528 -5.47 -27.20 -19.81
CA GLY A 528 -4.90 -28.01 -20.87
C GLY A 528 -4.93 -29.50 -20.56
N GLU A 529 -4.43 -30.28 -21.51
CA GLU A 529 -4.26 -31.72 -21.41
C GLU A 529 -2.97 -32.17 -22.11
N ASP A 530 -2.51 -33.38 -21.83
CA ASP A 530 -1.32 -33.92 -22.50
C ASP A 530 -1.65 -34.62 -23.82
N ASN A 531 -2.93 -34.96 -24.03
CA ASN A 531 -3.43 -35.53 -25.26
C ASN A 531 -4.30 -34.51 -26.02
N GLN A 532 -3.96 -34.28 -27.29
CA GLN A 532 -4.63 -33.30 -28.15
C GLN A 532 -6.14 -33.58 -28.33
N ILE A 533 -6.53 -34.84 -28.47
CA ILE A 533 -7.95 -35.23 -28.63
C ILE A 533 -8.71 -34.92 -27.34
N LYS A 534 -8.12 -35.27 -26.19
CA LYS A 534 -8.72 -35.00 -24.88
C LYS A 534 -8.79 -33.49 -24.59
N ALA A 535 -7.79 -32.72 -24.99
CA ALA A 535 -7.81 -31.26 -24.91
C ALA A 535 -8.97 -30.65 -25.72
N LYS A 536 -9.21 -31.18 -26.93
CA LYS A 536 -10.32 -30.75 -27.78
C LYS A 536 -11.69 -31.14 -27.21
N ASP A 537 -11.83 -32.35 -26.67
CA ASP A 537 -13.04 -32.78 -25.96
C ASP A 537 -13.30 -31.90 -24.73
N MET A 538 -12.26 -31.60 -23.93
CA MET A 538 -12.35 -30.68 -22.80
C MET A 538 -12.86 -29.30 -23.21
N GLN A 539 -12.36 -28.73 -24.30
CA GLN A 539 -12.86 -27.46 -24.84
C GLN A 539 -14.35 -27.56 -25.20
N GLN A 540 -14.77 -28.60 -25.91
CA GLN A 540 -16.17 -28.76 -26.33
C GLN A 540 -17.10 -28.92 -25.13
N GLN A 541 -16.67 -29.67 -24.12
CA GLN A 541 -17.38 -29.79 -22.85
C GLN A 541 -17.46 -28.45 -22.12
N LEU A 542 -16.41 -27.61 -22.15
CA LEU A 542 -16.42 -26.28 -21.55
C LEU A 542 -17.46 -25.38 -22.21
N ILE A 543 -17.45 -25.31 -23.54
CA ILE A 543 -18.44 -24.53 -24.30
C ILE A 543 -19.85 -24.98 -23.94
N SER A 544 -20.10 -26.29 -23.94
CA SER A 544 -21.42 -26.87 -23.65
C SER A 544 -21.84 -26.62 -22.20
N LEU A 545 -20.93 -26.77 -21.24
CA LEU A 545 -21.24 -26.58 -19.82
C LEU A 545 -21.53 -25.11 -19.49
N PHE A 546 -20.75 -24.16 -20.02
CA PHE A 546 -21.03 -22.73 -19.85
C PHE A 546 -22.34 -22.32 -20.53
N ASP A 547 -22.68 -22.89 -21.68
CA ASP A 547 -23.96 -22.67 -22.35
C ASP A 547 -25.15 -23.10 -21.48
N ARG A 548 -25.04 -24.22 -20.74
CA ARG A 548 -26.05 -24.59 -19.72
C ARG A 548 -26.25 -23.52 -18.65
N GLY A 549 -25.23 -22.72 -18.35
CA GLY A 549 -25.30 -21.60 -17.42
C GLY A 549 -25.75 -20.27 -18.04
N GLY A 550 -26.05 -20.26 -19.35
CA GLY A 550 -26.32 -19.04 -20.10
C GLY A 550 -25.10 -18.13 -20.23
N MET A 551 -23.89 -18.69 -20.18
CA MET A 551 -22.61 -18.00 -20.28
C MET A 551 -21.88 -18.40 -21.56
N GLU A 552 -21.15 -17.45 -22.15
CA GLU A 552 -20.40 -17.64 -23.40
C GLU A 552 -18.90 -17.49 -23.14
N LEU A 553 -18.09 -18.41 -23.66
CA LEU A 553 -16.64 -18.30 -23.67
C LEU A 553 -16.15 -17.65 -24.97
N HIS A 554 -15.26 -16.66 -24.87
CA HIS A 554 -14.66 -15.97 -26.01
C HIS A 554 -13.15 -15.74 -25.82
N LYS A 555 -12.50 -15.08 -26.80
CA LYS A 555 -11.05 -14.78 -26.80
C LYS A 555 -10.17 -16.03 -26.62
N TRP A 556 -10.53 -17.09 -27.32
CA TRP A 556 -9.80 -18.34 -27.27
C TRP A 556 -8.37 -18.18 -27.78
N SER A 557 -7.40 -18.73 -27.06
CA SER A 557 -6.00 -18.73 -27.50
C SER A 557 -5.36 -20.05 -27.07
N ALA A 558 -4.56 -20.65 -27.94
CA ALA A 558 -4.04 -22.01 -27.73
C ALA A 558 -2.65 -22.18 -28.33
N ASN A 559 -1.81 -23.02 -27.70
CA ASN A 559 -0.48 -23.32 -28.24
C ASN A 559 -0.49 -24.27 -29.44
N ASN A 560 -1.66 -24.82 -29.80
CA ASN A 560 -1.83 -25.66 -30.96
C ASN A 560 -3.10 -25.30 -31.73
N GLN A 561 -2.96 -25.04 -33.03
CA GLN A 561 -4.06 -24.57 -33.89
C GLN A 561 -5.26 -25.53 -33.91
N SER A 562 -5.02 -26.83 -33.78
CA SER A 562 -6.11 -27.83 -33.82
C SER A 562 -7.09 -27.76 -32.65
N LEU A 563 -6.69 -27.08 -31.57
CA LEU A 563 -7.54 -26.79 -30.41
C LEU A 563 -8.43 -25.58 -30.65
N LEU A 564 -8.21 -24.81 -31.72
CA LEU A 564 -9.08 -23.72 -32.12
C LEU A 564 -9.99 -24.27 -33.21
N CYS A 565 -11.30 -24.11 -33.04
CA CYS A 565 -12.27 -24.65 -34.00
C CYS A 565 -12.44 -23.70 -35.18
N ASP A 566 -12.47 -24.24 -36.41
CA ASP A 566 -12.66 -23.45 -37.65
C ASP A 566 -14.03 -22.74 -37.71
N GLU A 567 -14.99 -23.15 -36.89
CA GLU A 567 -16.33 -22.57 -36.78
C GLU A 567 -16.39 -21.37 -35.81
N MET A 568 -15.33 -21.12 -35.03
CA MET A 568 -15.21 -19.92 -34.20
C MET A 568 -15.02 -18.71 -35.12
N LYS A 569 -15.72 -17.60 -34.88
CA LYS A 569 -15.50 -16.38 -35.69
C LYS A 569 -14.04 -15.93 -35.54
N GLU A 570 -13.41 -15.45 -36.61
CA GLU A 570 -12.03 -14.90 -36.56
C GLU A 570 -11.83 -13.79 -35.51
N SER A 571 -12.92 -13.17 -35.03
CA SER A 571 -12.92 -12.20 -33.92
C SER A 571 -12.75 -12.82 -32.54
N ASP A 572 -13.04 -14.12 -32.39
CA ASP A 572 -13.25 -14.79 -31.10
C ASP A 572 -12.09 -15.72 -30.73
N TYR A 573 -11.07 -15.86 -31.59
CA TYR A 573 -9.85 -16.61 -31.31
C TYR A 573 -8.58 -15.90 -31.80
N SER A 574 -7.44 -16.21 -31.16
CA SER A 574 -6.13 -15.81 -31.65
C SER A 574 -5.10 -16.90 -31.46
N PHE A 575 -4.43 -17.28 -32.55
CA PHE A 575 -3.33 -18.24 -32.52
C PHE A 575 -1.95 -17.58 -32.49
N SER A 576 -1.82 -16.41 -33.11
CA SER A 576 -0.54 -15.72 -33.33
C SER A 576 -0.35 -14.45 -32.50
N LYS A 577 -1.39 -13.94 -31.84
CA LYS A 577 -1.28 -12.73 -31.01
C LYS A 577 -0.93 -13.13 -29.58
N GLU A 578 0.05 -12.44 -29.03
CA GLU A 578 0.39 -12.53 -27.62
C GLU A 578 -0.85 -12.18 -26.77
N THR A 579 -1.15 -13.00 -25.78
CA THR A 579 -2.33 -12.84 -24.93
C THR A 579 -1.88 -12.57 -23.51
N LYS A 580 -2.35 -11.48 -22.90
CA LYS A 580 -2.18 -11.26 -21.46
C LYS A 580 -3.24 -12.08 -20.73
N THR A 581 -2.82 -13.04 -19.91
CA THR A 581 -3.70 -13.88 -19.11
C THR A 581 -3.22 -13.86 -17.67
N LEU A 582 -4.11 -13.57 -16.71
CA LEU A 582 -3.77 -13.36 -15.30
C LEU A 582 -2.61 -12.39 -15.05
N GLY A 583 -2.41 -11.40 -15.92
CA GLY A 583 -1.34 -10.41 -15.79
C GLY A 583 0.02 -10.80 -16.40
N ILE A 584 0.22 -12.06 -16.82
CA ILE A 584 1.41 -12.49 -17.57
C ILE A 584 1.13 -12.53 -19.08
N LEU A 585 2.14 -12.17 -19.87
CA LEU A 585 2.09 -12.30 -21.31
C LEU A 585 2.41 -13.74 -21.72
N TRP A 586 1.48 -14.42 -22.36
CA TRP A 586 1.72 -15.73 -22.97
C TRP A 586 1.77 -15.61 -24.49
N LYS A 587 2.76 -16.27 -25.07
CA LYS A 587 2.97 -16.38 -26.51
C LYS A 587 2.63 -17.82 -26.92
N PRO A 588 1.43 -18.08 -27.47
CA PRO A 588 0.94 -19.45 -27.64
C PRO A 588 1.79 -20.28 -28.61
N GLN A 589 2.16 -19.70 -29.76
CA GLN A 589 2.92 -20.42 -30.80
C GLN A 589 4.31 -20.90 -30.34
N PRO A 590 5.18 -20.05 -29.74
CA PRO A 590 6.45 -20.52 -29.14
C PRO A 590 6.26 -21.17 -27.76
N ASP A 591 5.03 -21.17 -27.25
CA ASP A 591 4.61 -21.66 -25.94
C ASP A 591 5.48 -21.20 -24.77
N CYS A 592 5.64 -19.87 -24.65
CA CYS A 592 6.45 -19.25 -23.63
C CYS A 592 5.73 -18.09 -22.95
N PHE A 593 6.06 -17.86 -21.69
CA PHE A 593 5.78 -16.62 -20.99
C PHE A 593 6.81 -15.57 -21.42
N GLY A 594 6.32 -14.38 -21.72
CA GLY A 594 7.12 -13.19 -21.95
C GLY A 594 6.73 -12.08 -21.00
N PHE A 595 7.35 -10.93 -21.19
CA PHE A 595 7.14 -9.74 -20.36
C PHE A 595 7.03 -8.52 -21.26
N ASN A 596 6.18 -7.57 -20.87
CA ASN A 596 6.01 -6.31 -21.59
C ASN A 596 6.04 -5.15 -20.61
N LEU A 597 7.26 -4.72 -20.28
CA LEU A 597 7.54 -3.57 -19.44
C LEU A 597 7.69 -2.32 -20.30
N ILE A 598 6.92 -1.29 -19.96
CA ILE A 598 7.04 0.05 -20.52
C ILE A 598 7.73 0.91 -19.46
N ILE A 599 8.89 1.45 -19.80
CA ILE A 599 9.74 2.20 -18.89
C ILE A 599 9.70 3.66 -19.29
N GLU A 600 9.22 4.50 -18.37
CA GLU A 600 9.21 5.94 -18.55
C GLU A 600 10.58 6.49 -18.16
N GLN A 601 11.26 7.13 -19.12
CA GLN A 601 12.55 7.74 -18.87
C GLN A 601 12.38 9.15 -18.30
N SER A 602 13.14 9.45 -17.26
CA SER A 602 13.26 10.78 -16.66
C SER A 602 14.73 11.10 -16.37
N GLU A 603 15.07 12.39 -16.44
CA GLU A 603 16.38 12.90 -16.03
C GLU A 603 16.58 12.82 -14.51
N ALA A 604 15.49 12.98 -13.74
CA ALA A 604 15.48 12.85 -12.29
C ALA A 604 14.29 12.00 -11.86
N TYR A 605 14.56 10.97 -11.06
CA TYR A 605 13.52 10.16 -10.44
C TYR A 605 13.27 10.65 -9.02
N THR A 606 12.03 10.47 -8.56
CA THR A 606 11.68 10.53 -7.14
C THR A 606 11.54 9.12 -6.60
N LYS A 607 11.59 8.98 -5.27
CA LYS A 607 11.34 7.68 -4.61
C LYS A 607 10.00 7.06 -5.04
N ARG A 608 8.95 7.88 -5.19
CA ARG A 608 7.64 7.45 -5.70
C ARG A 608 7.71 6.97 -7.14
N ALA A 609 8.43 7.67 -8.01
CA ALA A 609 8.58 7.28 -9.41
C ALA A 609 9.28 5.92 -9.53
N VAL A 610 10.33 5.68 -8.73
CA VAL A 610 11.02 4.38 -8.70
C VAL A 610 10.08 3.26 -8.27
N LEU A 611 9.37 3.42 -7.15
CA LEU A 611 8.41 2.42 -6.68
C LEU A 611 7.35 2.11 -7.75
N SER A 612 6.81 3.14 -8.41
CA SER A 612 5.83 2.98 -9.48
C SER A 612 6.36 2.14 -10.65
N GLN A 613 7.62 2.35 -11.06
CA GLN A 613 8.24 1.55 -12.12
C GLN A 613 8.46 0.10 -11.70
N ILE A 614 8.92 -0.15 -10.46
CA ILE A 614 9.15 -1.49 -9.94
C ILE A 614 7.83 -2.27 -9.81
N ALA A 615 6.78 -1.63 -9.29
CA ALA A 615 5.47 -2.24 -9.10
C ALA A 615 4.76 -2.63 -10.43
N ARG A 616 5.24 -2.13 -11.58
CA ARG A 616 4.75 -2.55 -12.90
C ARG A 616 5.30 -3.92 -13.33
N ILE A 617 6.33 -4.43 -12.65
CA ILE A 617 6.87 -5.77 -12.89
C ILE A 617 5.93 -6.77 -12.20
N PHE A 618 4.98 -7.29 -12.96
CA PHE A 618 4.06 -8.32 -12.49
C PHE A 618 4.56 -9.72 -12.87
N ASP A 619 4.90 -10.52 -11.86
CA ASP A 619 5.48 -11.85 -12.05
C ASP A 619 5.11 -12.80 -10.88
N PRO A 620 3.89 -13.36 -10.86
CA PRO A 620 3.40 -14.22 -9.78
C PRO A 620 4.25 -15.47 -9.51
N LEU A 621 5.02 -15.95 -10.50
CA LEU A 621 5.89 -17.13 -10.39
C LEU A 621 7.35 -16.78 -10.01
N ASP A 622 7.66 -15.50 -9.81
CA ASP A 622 9.00 -14.90 -9.75
C ASP A 622 9.98 -15.53 -10.75
N LEU A 623 9.60 -15.66 -12.02
CA LEU A 623 10.52 -16.08 -13.09
C LEU A 623 11.64 -15.05 -13.34
N LEU A 624 11.40 -13.79 -12.98
CA LEU A 624 12.30 -12.65 -12.97
C LEU A 624 12.89 -12.38 -11.58
N GLY A 625 12.78 -13.33 -10.64
CA GLY A 625 13.21 -13.19 -9.25
C GLY A 625 14.51 -12.38 -9.07
N PRO A 626 15.64 -12.72 -9.73
CA PRO A 626 16.89 -11.98 -9.59
C PRO A 626 16.83 -10.48 -9.97
N ILE A 627 15.93 -10.11 -10.89
CA ILE A 627 15.72 -8.73 -11.33
C ILE A 627 14.88 -7.99 -10.31
N ILE A 628 13.80 -8.63 -9.84
CA ILE A 628 12.91 -8.09 -8.81
C ILE A 628 13.69 -7.88 -7.51
N THR A 629 14.45 -8.88 -7.02
CA THR A 629 15.27 -8.75 -5.79
C THR A 629 16.20 -7.54 -5.85
N LYS A 630 16.85 -7.28 -6.99
CA LYS A 630 17.71 -6.08 -7.16
C LYS A 630 16.92 -4.79 -7.04
N ALA A 631 15.71 -4.75 -7.61
CA ALA A 631 14.80 -3.62 -7.51
C ALA A 631 14.40 -3.35 -6.06
N GLU A 632 14.06 -4.41 -5.32
CA GLU A 632 13.65 -4.34 -3.91
C GLU A 632 14.80 -3.90 -3.00
N ILE A 633 16.01 -4.43 -3.20
CA ILE A 633 17.22 -4.00 -2.49
C ILE A 633 17.47 -2.51 -2.73
N PHE A 634 17.35 -2.06 -3.99
CA PHE A 634 17.52 -0.64 -4.32
C PHE A 634 16.46 0.21 -3.62
N LEU A 635 15.20 -0.24 -3.60
CA LEU A 635 14.14 0.45 -2.87
C LEU A 635 14.44 0.53 -1.37
N GLN A 636 14.89 -0.57 -0.75
CA GLN A 636 15.31 -0.58 0.66
C GLN A 636 16.44 0.43 0.92
N LYS A 637 17.41 0.55 0.01
CA LYS A 637 18.47 1.56 0.08
C LYS A 637 17.90 2.99 0.04
N LEU A 638 16.91 3.28 -0.81
CA LEU A 638 16.25 4.60 -0.85
C LEU A 638 15.53 4.93 0.47
N TRP A 639 14.99 3.92 1.16
CA TRP A 639 14.39 4.10 2.49
C TRP A 639 15.41 4.50 3.55
N LEU A 640 16.62 3.93 3.51
CA LEU A 640 17.70 4.27 4.45
C LEU A 640 18.20 5.71 4.29
N LEU A 641 18.03 6.32 3.11
CA LEU A 641 18.33 7.72 2.87
C LEU A 641 17.32 8.69 3.50
N LYS A 642 16.21 8.18 4.05
CA LYS A 642 15.14 8.97 4.67
C LYS A 642 14.57 10.07 3.76
N LEU A 643 14.51 9.80 2.47
CA LEU A 643 13.88 10.68 1.47
C LEU A 643 12.36 10.61 1.57
N ASP A 644 11.71 11.77 1.43
CA ASP A 644 10.27 11.85 1.24
C ASP A 644 9.87 11.38 -0.16
N TRP A 645 8.59 11.03 -0.35
CA TRP A 645 8.10 10.46 -1.62
C TRP A 645 8.29 11.34 -2.84
N GLY A 646 8.27 12.67 -2.65
CA GLY A 646 8.43 13.68 -3.70
C GLY A 646 9.86 14.13 -3.93
N ASP A 647 10.80 13.74 -3.06
CA ASP A 647 12.18 14.18 -3.16
C ASP A 647 12.86 13.53 -4.37
N THR A 648 13.64 14.33 -5.08
CA THR A 648 14.51 13.82 -6.14
C THR A 648 15.64 12.99 -5.55
N LEU A 649 16.00 11.92 -6.24
CA LEU A 649 17.11 11.07 -5.81
C LEU A 649 18.43 11.84 -5.87
N PRO A 650 19.35 11.65 -4.89
CA PRO A 650 20.70 12.17 -5.00
C PRO A 650 21.40 11.64 -6.26
N LEU A 651 22.38 12.38 -6.78
CA LEU A 651 22.99 12.12 -8.08
C LEU A 651 23.48 10.66 -8.25
N LYS A 652 24.06 10.09 -7.20
CA LYS A 652 24.58 8.71 -7.19
C LYS A 652 23.44 7.70 -7.40
N GLU A 653 22.40 7.76 -6.57
CA GLU A 653 21.24 6.87 -6.64
C GLU A 653 20.41 7.11 -7.90
N ASN A 654 20.31 8.35 -8.37
CA ASN A 654 19.63 8.66 -9.63
C ASN A 654 20.34 8.00 -10.83
N THR A 655 21.68 8.05 -10.85
CA THR A 655 22.49 7.40 -11.89
C THR A 655 22.35 5.88 -11.85
N GLU A 656 22.37 5.30 -10.65
CA GLU A 656 22.14 3.87 -10.42
C GLU A 656 20.74 3.44 -10.88
N CYS A 657 19.71 4.20 -10.51
CA CYS A 657 18.34 3.98 -10.93
C CYS A 657 18.19 4.05 -12.46
N GLN A 658 18.75 5.06 -13.10
CA GLN A 658 18.76 5.18 -14.56
C GLN A 658 19.39 3.96 -15.23
N SER A 659 20.54 3.50 -14.72
CA SER A 659 21.21 2.30 -15.23
C SER A 659 20.32 1.06 -15.08
N PHE A 660 19.73 0.87 -13.91
CA PHE A 660 18.81 -0.25 -13.64
C PHE A 660 17.58 -0.21 -14.56
N LEU A 661 16.87 0.91 -14.63
CA LEU A 661 15.70 1.08 -15.49
C LEU A 661 16.04 0.92 -16.97
N ASN A 662 17.21 1.38 -17.43
CA ASN A 662 17.64 1.13 -18.80
C ASN A 662 17.87 -0.36 -19.08
N SER A 663 18.38 -1.12 -18.10
CA SER A 663 18.57 -2.57 -18.22
C SER A 663 17.26 -3.34 -18.25
N LEU A 664 16.21 -2.84 -17.57
CA LEU A 664 14.90 -3.49 -17.54
C LEU A 664 14.23 -3.58 -18.93
N LYS A 665 14.64 -2.76 -19.90
CA LYS A 665 14.15 -2.87 -21.29
C LYS A 665 14.45 -4.25 -21.91
N PHE A 666 15.54 -4.89 -21.47
CA PHE A 666 15.93 -6.22 -21.94
C PHE A 666 15.06 -7.34 -21.35
N VAL A 667 14.27 -7.08 -20.31
CA VAL A 667 13.32 -8.05 -19.75
C VAL A 667 12.31 -8.50 -20.81
N ASN A 668 11.93 -7.62 -21.73
CA ASN A 668 11.01 -7.93 -22.82
C ASN A 668 11.55 -8.97 -23.81
N LEU A 669 12.86 -9.24 -23.78
CA LEU A 669 13.52 -10.28 -24.60
C LEU A 669 13.51 -11.65 -23.91
N ILE A 670 13.23 -11.72 -22.62
CA ILE A 670 13.21 -12.96 -21.85
C ILE A 670 11.95 -13.75 -22.25
N ASN A 671 12.15 -15.01 -22.62
CA ASN A 671 11.08 -15.95 -22.88
C ASN A 671 11.31 -17.19 -22.01
N VAL A 672 10.34 -17.54 -21.19
CA VAL A 672 10.40 -18.70 -20.30
C VAL A 672 9.40 -19.75 -20.79
N PRO A 673 9.80 -21.00 -21.09
CA PRO A 673 8.86 -22.03 -21.54
C PRO A 673 7.69 -22.17 -20.57
N ARG A 674 6.46 -22.20 -21.08
CA ARG A 674 5.26 -22.48 -20.27
C ARG A 674 5.27 -23.96 -19.88
N TRP A 675 5.40 -24.86 -20.84
CA TRP A 675 5.37 -26.29 -20.60
C TRP A 675 6.64 -26.76 -19.86
N ILE A 676 6.46 -27.17 -18.59
CA ILE A 676 7.55 -27.57 -17.69
C ILE A 676 7.97 -29.03 -17.83
N LEU A 677 7.13 -29.88 -18.43
CA LEU A 677 7.46 -31.29 -18.67
C LEU A 677 8.13 -31.45 -20.03
N SER A 678 8.58 -32.67 -20.30
CA SER A 678 9.17 -33.10 -21.56
C SER A 678 8.36 -34.23 -22.16
N GLU A 679 8.49 -34.44 -23.47
CA GLU A 679 7.86 -35.57 -24.13
C GLU A 679 8.36 -36.90 -23.54
N GLN A 680 7.42 -37.83 -23.34
CA GLN A 680 7.71 -39.20 -22.88
C GLN A 680 8.45 -39.26 -21.54
N SER A 681 8.22 -38.28 -20.65
CA SER A 681 8.77 -38.33 -19.30
C SER A 681 8.16 -39.49 -18.52
N ILE A 682 9.02 -40.37 -18.00
CA ILE A 682 8.62 -41.50 -17.16
C ILE A 682 8.88 -41.23 -15.68
N ARG A 683 9.75 -40.26 -15.38
CA ARG A 683 10.10 -39.83 -14.04
C ARG A 683 10.27 -38.32 -14.03
N VAL A 684 9.68 -37.69 -13.01
CA VAL A 684 9.77 -36.26 -12.77
C VAL A 684 10.32 -36.05 -11.38
N GLU A 685 11.33 -35.19 -11.25
CA GLU A 685 11.95 -34.83 -9.98
C GLU A 685 11.83 -33.33 -9.78
N LEU A 686 11.52 -32.92 -8.55
CA LEU A 686 11.57 -31.52 -8.11
C LEU A 686 12.89 -31.28 -7.39
N HIS A 687 13.69 -30.35 -7.88
CA HIS A 687 14.99 -29.99 -7.33
C HIS A 687 14.91 -28.58 -6.78
N GLY A 688 14.94 -28.47 -5.46
CA GLY A 688 14.87 -27.22 -4.74
C GLY A 688 16.26 -26.73 -4.33
N PHE A 689 16.55 -25.46 -4.59
CA PHE A 689 17.74 -24.79 -4.11
C PHE A 689 17.34 -23.59 -3.27
N ALA A 690 18.07 -23.35 -2.19
CA ALA A 690 17.88 -22.21 -1.30
C ALA A 690 19.25 -21.63 -0.99
N ASP A 691 19.34 -20.31 -1.00
CA ASP A 691 20.60 -19.60 -0.72
C ASP A 691 20.30 -18.24 -0.08
N ALA A 692 21.31 -17.68 0.59
CA ALA A 692 21.22 -16.39 1.24
C ALA A 692 22.51 -15.60 1.18
N SER A 693 22.34 -14.28 1.21
CA SER A 693 23.39 -13.28 1.33
C SER A 693 23.02 -12.28 2.42
N GLU A 694 23.92 -11.36 2.71
CA GLU A 694 23.64 -10.25 3.64
C GLU A 694 22.50 -9.33 3.17
N LEU A 695 22.21 -9.31 1.86
CA LEU A 695 21.24 -8.40 1.26
C LEU A 695 19.87 -9.04 0.99
N ALA A 696 19.84 -10.34 0.72
CA ALA A 696 18.63 -11.06 0.37
C ALA A 696 18.81 -12.57 0.53
N TYR A 697 17.69 -13.28 0.66
CA TYR A 697 17.63 -14.74 0.62
C TYR A 697 16.53 -15.20 -0.34
N GLY A 698 16.67 -16.39 -0.89
CA GLY A 698 15.73 -16.87 -1.90
C GLY A 698 15.74 -18.38 -2.07
N ALA A 699 14.71 -18.86 -2.75
CA ALA A 699 14.50 -20.26 -3.06
C ALA A 699 14.02 -20.42 -4.49
N VAL A 700 14.42 -21.50 -5.14
CA VAL A 700 14.06 -21.82 -6.52
C VAL A 700 13.80 -23.30 -6.67
N ILE A 701 12.80 -23.65 -7.48
CA ILE A 701 12.44 -25.03 -7.80
C ILE A 701 12.60 -25.25 -9.29
N TYR A 702 13.37 -26.28 -9.63
CA TYR A 702 13.50 -26.80 -10.98
C TYR A 702 12.77 -28.14 -11.10
N VAL A 703 12.17 -28.37 -12.27
CA VAL A 703 11.61 -29.66 -12.66
C VAL A 703 12.60 -30.36 -13.58
N LYS A 704 13.04 -31.55 -13.18
CA LYS A 704 13.84 -32.45 -14.02
C LYS A 704 12.95 -33.56 -14.54
N SER A 705 12.71 -33.57 -15.85
CA SER A 705 11.98 -34.61 -16.56
C SER A 705 12.96 -35.60 -17.17
N ILE A 706 12.79 -36.90 -16.89
CA ILE A 706 13.65 -37.97 -17.40
C ILE A 706 12.81 -38.85 -18.34
N ASN A 707 13.26 -39.00 -19.57
CA ASN A 707 12.59 -39.81 -20.59
C ASN A 707 13.00 -41.29 -20.50
N SER A 708 12.26 -42.14 -21.23
CA SER A 708 12.51 -43.60 -21.27
C SER A 708 13.88 -44.00 -21.82
N TYR A 709 14.56 -43.12 -22.55
CA TYR A 709 15.89 -43.34 -23.13
C TYR A 709 17.03 -42.82 -22.23
N GLY A 710 16.72 -42.31 -21.03
CA GLY A 710 17.70 -41.78 -20.07
C GLY A 710 18.11 -40.31 -20.31
N GLY A 711 17.56 -39.65 -21.32
CA GLY A 711 17.72 -38.20 -21.51
C GLY A 711 16.95 -37.42 -20.46
N SER A 712 17.53 -36.31 -19.99
CA SER A 712 16.86 -35.44 -19.01
C SER A 712 16.85 -33.98 -19.44
N GLU A 713 15.74 -33.31 -19.20
CA GLU A 713 15.58 -31.87 -19.39
C GLU A 713 15.27 -31.22 -18.04
N VAL A 714 15.82 -30.04 -17.79
CA VAL A 714 15.62 -29.28 -16.55
C VAL A 714 15.04 -27.93 -16.88
N LYS A 715 13.90 -27.59 -16.28
CA LYS A 715 13.21 -26.30 -16.48
C LYS A 715 12.90 -25.63 -15.15
N LEU A 716 12.97 -24.30 -15.12
CA LEU A 716 12.55 -23.51 -13.97
C LEU A 716 11.03 -23.64 -13.78
N LEU A 717 10.59 -24.03 -12.58
CA LEU A 717 9.17 -24.08 -12.24
C LEU A 717 8.71 -22.76 -11.65
N ILE A 718 9.39 -22.31 -10.60
CA ILE A 718 9.04 -21.15 -9.76
C ILE A 718 10.27 -20.72 -8.95
N SER A 719 10.35 -19.44 -8.60
CA SER A 719 11.25 -18.97 -7.54
C SER A 719 10.51 -18.08 -6.54
N LYS A 720 11.13 -17.77 -5.41
CA LYS A 720 10.76 -16.65 -4.53
C LYS A 720 11.99 -16.06 -3.88
N SER A 721 11.99 -14.75 -3.68
CA SER A 721 13.05 -14.04 -2.98
C SER A 721 12.53 -13.07 -1.93
N ARG A 722 13.41 -12.70 -1.00
CA ARG A 722 13.15 -11.75 0.06
C ARG A 722 14.39 -10.90 0.32
N VAL A 723 14.21 -9.59 0.42
CA VAL A 723 15.25 -8.71 0.94
C VAL A 723 15.51 -9.01 2.41
N ALA A 724 16.78 -9.04 2.80
CA ALA A 724 17.18 -9.27 4.18
C ALA A 724 16.66 -8.13 5.09
N PRO A 725 16.28 -8.42 6.34
CA PRO A 725 15.87 -7.39 7.28
C PRO A 725 16.99 -6.37 7.54
N LEU A 726 16.62 -5.10 7.73
CA LEU A 726 17.57 -4.04 8.11
C LEU A 726 18.26 -4.31 9.45
N LYS A 727 17.58 -5.03 10.35
CA LYS A 727 18.19 -5.50 11.58
C LYS A 727 19.11 -6.66 11.23
N PHE A 728 20.38 -6.56 11.58
CA PHE A 728 21.38 -7.59 11.29
C PHE A 728 20.90 -9.00 11.69
N VAL A 729 20.96 -9.90 10.72
CA VAL A 729 20.73 -11.33 10.86
C VAL A 729 21.95 -12.03 10.26
N THR A 730 22.54 -12.97 11.00
CA THR A 730 23.70 -13.74 10.54
C THR A 730 23.37 -14.54 9.27
N ILE A 731 24.33 -14.69 8.36
CA ILE A 731 24.15 -15.46 7.11
C ILE A 731 23.55 -16.86 7.35
N PRO A 732 24.02 -17.68 8.31
CA PRO A 732 23.40 -19.00 8.56
C PRO A 732 21.91 -18.96 8.96
N ARG A 733 21.45 -17.86 9.57
CA ARG A 733 20.02 -17.68 9.88
C ARG A 733 19.23 -17.27 8.64
N LEU A 734 19.82 -16.47 7.75
CA LEU A 734 19.20 -16.14 6.47
C LEU A 734 19.13 -17.37 5.55
N GLU A 735 20.15 -18.22 5.55
CA GLU A 735 20.13 -19.53 4.88
C GLU A 735 19.01 -20.42 5.44
N LEU A 736 18.82 -20.43 6.76
CA LEU A 736 17.68 -21.12 7.38
C LEU A 736 16.33 -20.51 6.95
N CYS A 737 16.22 -19.19 6.84
CA CYS A 737 15.03 -18.54 6.29
C CYS A 737 14.78 -18.94 4.83
N ALA A 738 15.84 -19.03 4.01
CA ALA A 738 15.77 -19.51 2.63
C ALA A 738 15.29 -20.97 2.57
N ALA A 739 15.81 -21.83 3.44
CA ALA A 739 15.39 -23.23 3.53
C ALA A 739 13.92 -23.36 3.97
N VAL A 740 13.45 -22.52 4.89
CA VAL A 740 12.03 -22.44 5.27
C VAL A 740 11.17 -21.97 4.09
N LEU A 741 11.62 -20.95 3.36
CA LEU A 741 10.96 -20.45 2.15
C LEU A 741 10.83 -21.57 1.10
N LEU A 742 11.91 -22.31 0.84
CA LEU A 742 11.91 -23.46 -0.06
C LEU A 742 10.96 -24.56 0.43
N SER A 743 10.98 -24.88 1.72
CA SER A 743 10.07 -25.87 2.29
C SER A 743 8.61 -25.46 2.18
N LYS A 744 8.30 -24.17 2.25
CA LYS A 744 6.95 -23.64 2.01
C LYS A 744 6.57 -23.75 0.53
N LEU A 745 7.49 -23.43 -0.38
CA LEU A 745 7.27 -23.55 -1.84
C LEU A 745 7.09 -24.99 -2.33
N MET A 746 7.74 -25.96 -1.68
CA MET A 746 7.64 -27.38 -2.04
C MET A 746 6.33 -28.04 -1.58
N ARG A 747 5.57 -27.39 -0.69
CA ARG A 747 4.28 -27.88 -0.17
C ARG A 747 3.14 -27.33 -1.00
#